data_AF-A0A257JTL3-F1
#
_entry.id   AF-A0A257JTL3-F1
#
_cell.length_a   1.000
_cell.length_b   1.000
_cell.length_c   1.000
_cell.angle_alpha   90.00
_cell.angle_beta   90.00
_cell.angle_gamma   90.00
#
_symmetry.space_group_name_H-M   'P 1'
#
loop_
_entity.id
_entity.type
_entity.pdbx_description
1 polymer ?
#
loop_
_entity_poly.entity_id
_entity_poly.type
_entity_poly.pdbx_seq_one_letter_code
_entity_poly.pdbx_strand_id
1 'polypeptide(L)'
;MKSWMMRPILLTLLFAGQAQAQAVPPSVTQEARNLPGLSQAGEIIIDRAGIPHIYAANARDGFFLQGYAVARDRLWQIDLWRKRGLGRLAAGFGPSYVEQDRASRLLLYRGDMAAEWKAYPSDAKDWTEGFVAGINAYIAETERGQQKLPIEFAATGTKPERWLADDVVRIRSNALASNLTSEVARARALCGGDVKLEPLRRRLEPATDVKIPQGLDTCSIPQNVLETFTLGTSDVKFDGKVLVMASRDTESQEGSNNWVIGPARSATGRPILANDPHRAQSIPNLRYLSHIDTPELKIAGAGEPALPGISFGHNGEIAWALTIFAIDQQDLVVNDAKVPLREVRETIEIKGQAPQEVTLKFSADGPILYEDPASQRSFALRTTWSQPGGSAYFNAAWAFKAKSWDEFLVARNHWGAPPLNLLYADRKGDIGWAPGGFVPKRSAGDGLLPVPAGETYRWTGLLDPALMPLKHNPKEGWIATANEMNVPEGYPHLLALEWTDPSRVSRISEVIRAKPKFAITDAMALQNDVTSPFARRTVALLKDLKGRTAAENSALSLLSGWEGYMGADSASAALFEVWSGRYLGESAVKHLVPVPARANFGRPPATSVIPVLEEGALLGVDPAKVRSEILLESLGAAWAETERLMGPDSSQWRWGTLHQADFKPALPIPGREAERRV
;
A
#
# COMPACT_ATOMS: atom_id res chain seq x y z
N MET A 1 -62.74 16.27 43.46
CA MET A 1 -63.06 14.97 42.81
C MET A 1 -63.13 15.20 41.30
N LYS A 2 -62.38 14.39 40.54
CA LYS A 2 -62.33 14.28 39.06
C LYS A 2 -61.88 15.53 38.28
N SER A 3 -60.60 15.54 37.88
CA SER A 3 -60.06 16.43 36.84
C SER A 3 -59.25 15.59 35.86
N TRP A 4 -59.85 15.22 34.73
CA TRP A 4 -59.19 14.53 33.60
C TRP A 4 -59.82 15.02 32.30
N MET A 5 -58.98 15.07 31.25
CA MET A 5 -59.23 15.29 29.81
C MET A 5 -59.15 16.73 29.30
N MET A 6 -57.99 17.06 28.72
CA MET A 6 -57.86 17.31 27.27
C MET A 6 -56.37 17.28 26.89
N ARG A 7 -55.98 16.33 26.02
CA ARG A 7 -54.65 16.26 25.40
C ARG A 7 -54.66 17.11 24.12
N PRO A 8 -53.66 17.96 23.86
CA PRO A 8 -53.32 18.34 22.50
C PRO A 8 -52.27 17.38 21.94
N ILE A 9 -52.53 16.90 20.73
CA ILE A 9 -51.62 16.11 19.89
C ILE A 9 -50.52 17.04 19.40
N LEU A 10 -49.29 16.85 19.87
CA LEU A 10 -48.09 17.44 19.25
C LEU A 10 -47.53 16.44 18.23
N LEU A 11 -47.81 16.68 16.95
CA LEU A 11 -47.05 16.08 15.84
C LEU A 11 -45.65 16.71 15.84
N THR A 12 -44.65 15.96 16.26
CA THR A 12 -43.24 16.32 16.04
C THR A 12 -42.81 15.75 14.70
N LEU A 13 -42.57 16.64 13.74
CA LEU A 13 -41.99 16.33 12.42
C LEU A 13 -40.54 15.85 12.60
N LEU A 14 -40.34 14.54 12.51
CA LEU A 14 -39.03 13.93 12.27
C LEU A 14 -38.70 14.12 10.78
N PHE A 15 -37.90 15.13 10.45
CA PHE A 15 -37.20 15.18 9.17
C PHE A 15 -36.08 14.13 9.19
N ALA A 16 -36.42 12.91 8.80
CA ALA A 16 -35.41 11.96 8.34
C ALA A 16 -34.79 12.55 7.07
N GLY A 17 -33.54 12.99 7.15
CA GLY A 17 -32.73 13.33 5.99
C GLY A 17 -32.51 12.07 5.15
N GLN A 18 -33.44 11.78 4.25
CA GLN A 18 -33.14 10.86 3.16
C GLN A 18 -32.04 11.51 2.34
N ALA A 19 -30.87 10.86 2.30
CA ALA A 19 -29.90 11.11 1.25
C ALA A 19 -30.63 10.87 -0.08
N GLN A 20 -31.09 11.96 -0.70
CA GLN A 20 -31.58 11.90 -2.07
C GLN A 20 -30.37 11.48 -2.90
N ALA A 21 -30.38 10.22 -3.35
CA ALA A 21 -29.59 9.81 -4.49
C ALA A 21 -29.86 10.84 -5.58
N GLN A 22 -28.84 11.60 -5.97
CA GLN A 22 -28.93 12.49 -7.13
C GLN A 22 -29.48 11.65 -8.28
N ALA A 23 -30.69 11.99 -8.72
CA ALA A 23 -31.29 11.36 -9.88
C ALA A 23 -30.32 11.51 -11.05
N VAL A 24 -29.86 10.37 -11.58
CA VAL A 24 -29.02 10.31 -12.79
C VAL A 24 -29.76 11.04 -13.92
N PRO A 25 -29.18 12.04 -14.57
CA PRO A 25 -29.85 12.72 -15.68
C PRO A 25 -30.16 11.71 -16.80
N PRO A 26 -31.38 11.72 -17.38
CA PRO A 26 -31.87 10.64 -18.25
C PRO A 26 -31.50 10.79 -19.73
N SER A 27 -30.43 11.49 -20.11
CA SER A 27 -30.00 11.55 -21.52
C SER A 27 -28.52 11.24 -21.69
N VAL A 28 -28.23 10.22 -22.51
CA VAL A 28 -26.90 9.97 -23.05
C VAL A 28 -26.46 11.24 -23.79
N THR A 29 -25.40 11.88 -23.31
CA THR A 29 -24.76 12.99 -24.01
C THR A 29 -23.70 12.45 -24.94
N GLN A 30 -23.80 12.78 -26.23
CA GLN A 30 -22.78 12.44 -27.22
C GLN A 30 -22.06 13.71 -27.66
N GLU A 31 -20.75 13.62 -27.81
CA GLU A 31 -19.93 14.69 -28.34
C GLU A 31 -18.87 14.12 -29.28
N ALA A 32 -18.59 14.83 -30.37
CA ALA A 32 -17.50 14.53 -31.28
C ALA A 32 -16.44 15.63 -31.18
N ARG A 33 -15.17 15.23 -31.09
CA ARG A 33 -14.02 16.14 -30.98
C ARG A 33 -12.95 15.77 -31.98
N ASN A 34 -12.26 16.78 -32.51
CA ASN A 34 -11.06 16.59 -33.31
C ASN A 34 -9.83 16.75 -32.41
N LEU A 35 -9.13 15.65 -32.15
CA LEU A 35 -7.99 15.60 -31.23
C LEU A 35 -6.69 15.40 -32.02
N PRO A 36 -5.84 16.43 -32.17
CA PRO A 36 -4.53 16.28 -32.80
C PRO A 36 -3.71 15.21 -32.07
N GLY A 37 -3.13 14.28 -32.83
CA GLY A 37 -2.32 13.17 -32.31
C GLY A 37 -3.05 11.82 -32.25
N LEU A 38 -4.37 11.81 -32.45
CA LEU A 38 -5.14 10.61 -32.71
C LEU A 38 -5.06 10.28 -34.22
N SER A 39 -4.65 9.06 -34.57
CA SER A 39 -4.39 8.70 -35.97
C SER A 39 -5.64 8.25 -36.73
N GLN A 40 -6.63 7.68 -36.04
CA GLN A 40 -7.91 7.21 -36.57
C GLN A 40 -9.06 7.57 -35.61
N ALA A 41 -10.30 7.51 -36.08
CA ALA A 41 -11.46 7.73 -35.20
C ALA A 41 -11.52 6.68 -34.08
N GLY A 42 -11.94 7.11 -32.89
CA GLY A 42 -12.20 6.23 -31.75
C GLY A 42 -13.29 6.82 -30.84
N GLU A 43 -13.74 6.03 -29.88
CA GLU A 43 -14.90 6.32 -29.03
C GLU A 43 -14.59 6.05 -27.56
N ILE A 44 -15.12 6.90 -26.68
CA ILE A 44 -15.12 6.69 -25.23
C ILE A 44 -16.58 6.64 -24.76
N ILE A 45 -17.03 5.48 -24.31
CA ILE A 45 -18.34 5.30 -23.67
C ILE A 45 -18.14 5.32 -22.16
N ILE A 46 -18.75 6.27 -21.46
CA ILE A 46 -18.71 6.35 -19.99
C ILE A 46 -19.93 5.62 -19.44
N ASP A 47 -19.70 4.61 -18.60
CA ASP A 47 -20.80 3.88 -17.97
C ASP A 47 -21.42 4.63 -16.77
N ARG A 48 -22.40 4.02 -16.12
CA ARG A 48 -23.11 4.62 -14.97
C ARG A 48 -22.24 4.78 -13.72
N ALA A 49 -21.12 4.06 -13.63
CA ALA A 49 -20.14 4.18 -12.56
C ALA A 49 -19.02 5.18 -12.89
N GLY A 50 -19.05 5.78 -14.09
CA GLY A 50 -18.03 6.71 -14.56
C GLY A 50 -16.82 6.02 -15.22
N ILE A 51 -16.91 4.72 -15.54
CA ILE A 51 -15.82 3.96 -16.12
C ILE A 51 -15.76 4.20 -17.64
N PRO A 52 -14.61 4.61 -18.21
CA PRO A 52 -14.44 4.72 -19.64
C PRO A 52 -14.22 3.35 -20.32
N HIS A 53 -15.07 3.06 -21.29
CA HIS A 53 -14.89 1.99 -22.28
C HIS A 53 -14.42 2.61 -23.59
N ILE A 54 -13.19 2.29 -23.99
CA ILE A 54 -12.45 2.92 -25.06
C ILE A 54 -12.38 1.97 -26.25
N TYR A 55 -12.84 2.44 -27.41
CA TYR A 55 -12.80 1.71 -28.67
C TYR A 55 -11.93 2.47 -29.67
N ALA A 56 -10.94 1.80 -30.26
CA ALA A 56 -10.04 2.41 -31.24
C ALA A 56 -9.57 1.42 -32.31
N ALA A 57 -9.09 1.94 -33.43
CA ALA A 57 -8.63 1.13 -34.55
C ALA A 57 -7.28 0.42 -34.30
N ASN A 58 -6.46 0.93 -33.38
CA ASN A 58 -5.14 0.41 -33.02
C ASN A 58 -4.85 0.67 -31.53
N ALA A 59 -3.89 -0.07 -30.97
CA ALA A 59 -3.58 0.02 -29.54
C ALA A 59 -3.11 1.42 -29.11
N ARG A 60 -2.26 2.08 -29.91
CA ARG A 60 -1.72 3.41 -29.60
C ARG A 60 -2.81 4.47 -29.42
N ASP A 61 -3.78 4.51 -30.33
CA ASP A 61 -4.94 5.40 -30.24
C ASP A 61 -5.85 5.02 -29.04
N GLY A 62 -5.94 3.74 -28.70
CA GLY A 62 -6.59 3.28 -27.47
C GLY A 62 -5.96 3.87 -26.21
N PHE A 63 -4.62 3.84 -26.12
CA PHE A 63 -3.90 4.48 -25.01
C PHE A 63 -3.99 6.01 -25.04
N PHE A 64 -3.99 6.63 -26.22
CA PHE A 64 -4.27 8.06 -26.37
C PHE A 64 -5.61 8.43 -25.74
N LEU A 65 -6.68 7.72 -26.10
CA LEU A 65 -8.01 7.97 -25.54
C LEU A 65 -8.06 7.69 -24.04
N GLN A 66 -7.31 6.69 -23.55
CA GLN A 66 -7.15 6.46 -22.11
C GLN A 66 -6.51 7.66 -21.40
N GLY A 67 -5.40 8.17 -21.93
CA GLY A 67 -4.73 9.35 -21.36
C GLY A 67 -5.61 10.61 -21.38
N TYR A 68 -6.39 10.79 -22.46
CA TYR A 68 -7.37 11.87 -22.54
C TYR A 68 -8.49 11.73 -21.49
N ALA A 69 -9.04 10.52 -21.31
CA ALA A 69 -10.06 10.23 -20.30
C ALA A 69 -9.55 10.47 -18.87
N VAL A 70 -8.34 9.97 -18.57
CA VAL A 70 -7.68 10.21 -17.29
C VAL A 70 -7.49 11.71 -17.04
N ALA A 71 -7.01 12.47 -18.03
CA ALA A 71 -6.84 13.92 -17.86
C ALA A 71 -8.19 14.62 -17.63
N ARG A 72 -9.24 14.25 -18.38
CA ARG A 72 -10.60 14.75 -18.14
C ARG A 72 -11.05 14.56 -16.70
N ASP A 73 -10.78 13.38 -16.13
CA ASP A 73 -11.30 13.01 -14.81
C ASP A 73 -10.39 13.43 -13.65
N ARG A 74 -9.06 13.48 -13.87
CA ARG A 74 -8.05 13.47 -12.80
C ARG A 74 -6.82 14.36 -13.08
N LEU A 75 -6.91 15.34 -13.99
CA LEU A 75 -5.76 16.19 -14.39
C LEU A 75 -4.99 16.78 -13.20
N TRP A 76 -5.69 17.33 -12.19
CA TRP A 76 -5.02 17.86 -10.99
C TRP A 76 -4.23 16.79 -10.23
N GLN A 77 -4.83 15.61 -10.00
CA GLN A 77 -4.19 14.51 -9.28
C GLN A 77 -2.91 14.06 -9.99
N ILE A 78 -2.99 13.78 -11.29
CA ILE A 78 -1.86 13.26 -12.04
C ILE A 78 -0.74 14.30 -12.16
N ASP A 79 -1.08 15.59 -12.36
CA ASP A 79 -0.09 16.67 -12.47
C ASP A 79 0.62 16.90 -11.13
N LEU A 80 -0.12 16.88 -10.02
CA LEU A 80 0.46 16.97 -8.66
C LEU A 80 1.41 15.80 -8.37
N TRP A 81 1.00 14.57 -8.70
CA TRP A 81 1.84 13.38 -8.52
C TRP A 81 3.09 13.39 -9.38
N ARG A 82 2.98 13.85 -10.63
CA ARG A 82 4.11 14.04 -11.53
C ARG A 82 5.08 15.09 -10.97
N LYS A 83 4.59 16.26 -10.54
CA LYS A 83 5.42 17.32 -9.94
C LYS A 83 6.12 16.84 -8.66
N ARG A 84 5.39 16.13 -7.78
CA ARG A 84 5.97 15.49 -6.60
C ARG A 84 7.10 14.53 -7.00
N GLY A 85 6.83 13.61 -7.92
CA GLY A 85 7.78 12.56 -8.30
C GLY A 85 9.04 13.12 -8.97
N LEU A 86 8.90 14.15 -9.81
CA LEU A 86 10.01 14.78 -10.53
C LEU A 86 10.74 15.88 -9.74
N GLY A 87 10.24 16.23 -8.54
CA GLY A 87 10.74 17.35 -7.75
C GLY A 87 10.57 18.69 -8.46
N ARG A 88 9.31 19.06 -8.71
CA ARG A 88 8.87 20.31 -9.36
C ARG A 88 7.78 21.07 -8.58
N LEU A 89 7.57 20.73 -7.31
CA LEU A 89 6.56 21.37 -6.46
C LEU A 89 6.91 22.84 -6.17
N ALA A 90 8.18 23.17 -5.94
CA ALA A 90 8.61 24.53 -5.57
C ALA A 90 8.31 25.56 -6.66
N ALA A 91 8.38 25.15 -7.93
CA ALA A 91 8.05 25.99 -9.07
C ALA A 91 6.57 26.42 -9.08
N GLY A 92 5.68 25.55 -8.59
CA GLY A 92 4.23 25.82 -8.52
C GLY A 92 3.76 26.38 -7.18
N PHE A 93 4.40 25.99 -6.08
CA PHE A 93 3.87 26.18 -4.73
C PHE A 93 4.82 26.93 -3.78
N GLY A 94 6.04 27.28 -4.22
CA GLY A 94 6.94 28.18 -3.52
C GLY A 94 8.00 27.50 -2.64
N PRO A 95 8.75 28.29 -1.85
CA PRO A 95 10.00 27.88 -1.21
C PRO A 95 9.87 26.76 -0.19
N SER A 96 8.69 26.54 0.41
CA SER A 96 8.46 25.47 1.39
C SER A 96 8.65 24.06 0.82
N TYR A 97 8.67 23.92 -0.51
CA TYR A 97 8.82 22.65 -1.21
C TYR A 97 10.23 22.37 -1.74
N VAL A 98 11.19 23.28 -1.58
CA VAL A 98 12.55 23.13 -2.13
C VAL A 98 13.23 21.86 -1.62
N GLU A 99 13.14 21.57 -0.32
CA GLU A 99 13.72 20.35 0.24
C GLU A 99 12.99 19.08 -0.22
N GLN A 100 11.68 19.16 -0.44
CA GLN A 100 10.93 18.03 -0.99
C GLN A 100 11.30 17.77 -2.45
N ASP A 101 11.47 18.82 -3.25
CA ASP A 101 11.92 18.70 -4.63
C ASP A 101 13.34 18.13 -4.71
N ARG A 102 14.25 18.59 -3.85
CA ARG A 102 15.60 18.04 -3.72
C ARG A 102 15.57 16.56 -3.34
N ALA A 103 14.74 16.18 -2.37
CA ALA A 103 14.58 14.80 -1.93
C ALA A 103 14.00 13.90 -3.05
N SER A 104 12.95 14.34 -3.75
CA SER A 104 12.39 13.60 -4.89
C SER A 104 13.43 13.39 -6.00
N ARG A 105 14.16 14.45 -6.38
CA ARG A 105 15.21 14.39 -7.41
C ARG A 105 16.38 13.49 -7.05
N LEU A 106 16.67 13.35 -5.76
CA LEU A 106 17.68 12.43 -5.24
C LEU A 106 17.28 10.96 -5.51
N LEU A 107 15.99 10.65 -5.46
CA LEU A 107 15.43 9.29 -5.59
C LEU A 107 15.01 8.91 -7.02
N LEU A 108 15.06 9.85 -7.97
CA LEU A 108 14.70 9.59 -9.37
C LEU A 108 15.59 8.54 -10.03
N TYR A 109 15.01 7.78 -10.96
CA TYR A 109 15.79 6.92 -11.83
C TYR A 109 16.71 7.76 -12.75
N ARG A 110 18.00 7.48 -12.69
CA ARG A 110 19.06 8.16 -13.45
C ARG A 110 19.85 7.21 -14.36
N GLY A 111 19.39 5.97 -14.51
CA GLY A 111 20.01 5.00 -15.42
C GLY A 111 19.71 5.29 -16.89
N ASP A 112 20.21 4.41 -17.76
CA ASP A 112 20.00 4.50 -19.20
C ASP A 112 18.53 4.25 -19.57
N MET A 113 17.89 5.27 -20.18
CA MET A 113 16.49 5.17 -20.62
C MET A 113 16.30 4.15 -21.74
N ALA A 114 17.31 3.86 -22.56
CA ALA A 114 17.21 2.80 -23.57
C ALA A 114 17.13 1.43 -22.91
N ALA A 115 17.95 1.19 -21.89
CA ALA A 115 17.86 -0.03 -21.07
C ALA A 115 16.52 -0.13 -20.33
N GLU A 116 16.03 0.99 -19.77
CA GLU A 116 14.71 1.06 -19.13
C GLU A 116 13.59 0.65 -20.08
N TRP A 117 13.50 1.28 -21.25
CA TRP A 117 12.44 0.97 -22.22
C TRP A 117 12.53 -0.46 -22.76
N LYS A 118 13.73 -1.04 -22.83
CA LYS A 118 13.95 -2.44 -23.24
C LYS A 118 13.47 -3.46 -22.20
N ALA A 119 13.23 -3.06 -20.95
CA ALA A 119 12.72 -3.95 -19.91
C ALA A 119 11.21 -4.25 -20.04
N TYR A 120 10.49 -3.49 -20.87
CA TYR A 120 9.07 -3.63 -21.14
C TYR A 120 8.82 -4.28 -22.51
N PRO A 121 7.58 -4.69 -22.84
CA PRO A 121 7.26 -5.13 -24.20
C PRO A 121 7.65 -4.07 -25.24
N SER A 122 8.01 -4.49 -26.45
CA SER A 122 8.45 -3.58 -27.52
C SER A 122 7.49 -2.42 -27.80
N ASP A 123 6.19 -2.68 -27.63
CA ASP A 123 5.12 -1.73 -27.92
C ASP A 123 4.89 -0.73 -26.76
N ALA A 124 5.41 -1.02 -25.55
CA ALA A 124 5.07 -0.28 -24.34
C ALA A 124 5.49 1.19 -24.40
N LYS A 125 6.60 1.50 -25.08
CA LYS A 125 7.02 2.89 -25.31
C LYS A 125 6.02 3.64 -26.18
N ASP A 126 5.58 3.06 -27.29
CA ASP A 126 4.60 3.67 -28.20
C ASP A 126 3.23 3.83 -27.51
N TRP A 127 2.80 2.83 -26.72
CA TRP A 127 1.61 2.94 -25.87
C TRP A 127 1.69 4.11 -24.89
N THR A 128 2.85 4.29 -24.25
CA THR A 128 3.07 5.38 -23.31
C THR A 128 3.10 6.74 -24.00
N GLU A 129 3.71 6.83 -25.18
CA GLU A 129 3.71 8.04 -26.00
C GLU A 129 2.28 8.41 -26.44
N GLY A 130 1.47 7.42 -26.83
CA GLY A 130 0.04 7.59 -27.09
C GLY A 130 -0.70 8.15 -25.88
N PHE A 131 -0.56 7.50 -24.72
CA PHE A 131 -1.18 7.92 -23.45
C PHE A 131 -0.81 9.36 -23.06
N VAL A 132 0.47 9.71 -23.09
CA VAL A 132 0.95 11.05 -22.78
C VAL A 132 0.46 12.07 -23.81
N ALA A 133 0.39 11.72 -25.09
CA ALA A 133 -0.18 12.58 -26.12
C ALA A 133 -1.68 12.86 -25.86
N GLY A 134 -2.43 11.89 -25.35
CA GLY A 134 -3.82 12.06 -24.92
C GLY A 134 -3.98 13.04 -23.75
N ILE A 135 -3.15 12.90 -22.72
CA ILE A 135 -3.09 13.86 -21.59
C ILE A 135 -2.80 15.26 -22.13
N ASN A 136 -1.77 15.38 -22.98
CA ASN A 136 -1.39 16.66 -23.58
C ASN A 136 -2.50 17.22 -24.47
N ALA A 137 -3.27 16.41 -25.20
CA ALA A 137 -4.40 16.90 -25.99
C ALA A 137 -5.46 17.56 -25.10
N TYR A 138 -5.81 16.95 -23.96
CA TYR A 138 -6.73 17.55 -22.99
C TYR A 138 -6.17 18.86 -22.40
N ILE A 139 -4.89 18.89 -22.02
CA ILE A 139 -4.23 20.13 -21.54
C ILE A 139 -4.34 21.24 -22.60
N ALA A 140 -4.11 20.93 -23.88
CA ALA A 140 -4.20 21.92 -24.96
C ALA A 140 -5.63 22.47 -25.14
N GLU A 141 -6.66 21.65 -24.93
CA GLU A 141 -8.05 22.13 -24.94
C GLU A 141 -8.35 23.04 -23.75
N THR A 142 -7.79 22.76 -22.56
CA THR A 142 -7.94 23.66 -21.40
C THR A 142 -7.26 25.01 -21.63
N GLU A 143 -6.06 25.02 -22.25
CA GLU A 143 -5.34 26.25 -22.61
C GLU A 143 -6.11 27.09 -23.64
N ARG A 144 -6.84 26.44 -24.55
CA ARG A 144 -7.71 27.09 -25.56
C ARG A 144 -9.10 27.46 -25.03
N GLY A 145 -9.42 27.15 -23.77
CA GLY A 145 -10.73 27.39 -23.17
C GLY A 145 -11.86 26.49 -23.68
N GLN A 146 -11.52 25.40 -24.38
CA GLN A 146 -12.47 24.41 -24.90
C GLN A 146 -12.88 23.39 -23.85
N GLN A 147 -12.05 23.22 -22.81
CA GLN A 147 -12.32 22.41 -21.62
C GLN A 147 -12.10 23.22 -20.35
N LYS A 148 -12.83 22.88 -19.29
CA LYS A 148 -12.65 23.54 -18.00
C LYS A 148 -11.36 23.05 -17.34
N LEU A 149 -10.53 24.00 -16.92
CA LEU A 149 -9.40 23.72 -16.06
C LEU A 149 -9.92 23.34 -14.66
N PRO A 150 -9.38 22.28 -14.02
CA PRO A 150 -9.73 21.97 -12.63
C PRO A 150 -9.51 23.17 -11.71
N ILE A 151 -10.42 23.34 -10.75
CA ILE A 151 -10.47 24.53 -9.88
C ILE A 151 -9.21 24.67 -9.01
N GLU A 152 -8.56 23.56 -8.69
CA GLU A 152 -7.34 23.50 -7.90
C GLU A 152 -6.19 24.29 -8.54
N PHE A 153 -6.11 24.31 -9.87
CA PHE A 153 -5.13 25.12 -10.60
C PHE A 153 -5.40 26.62 -10.41
N ALA A 154 -6.66 27.04 -10.48
CA ALA A 154 -7.02 28.43 -10.21
C ALA A 154 -6.77 28.80 -8.74
N ALA A 155 -7.14 27.92 -7.80
CA ALA A 155 -6.97 28.13 -6.36
C ALA A 155 -5.49 28.25 -5.94
N THR A 156 -4.58 27.55 -6.63
CA THR A 156 -3.14 27.60 -6.36
C THR A 156 -2.39 28.59 -7.24
N GLY A 157 -3.06 29.20 -8.23
CA GLY A 157 -2.41 30.01 -9.26
C GLY A 157 -1.33 29.23 -10.01
N THR A 158 -1.64 27.98 -10.38
CA THR A 158 -0.76 27.09 -11.15
C THR A 158 -1.42 26.67 -12.46
N LYS A 159 -0.66 26.01 -13.34
CA LYS A 159 -1.14 25.40 -14.57
C LYS A 159 -0.57 23.98 -14.71
N PRO A 160 -1.27 23.07 -15.40
CA PRO A 160 -0.74 21.76 -15.72
C PRO A 160 0.46 21.89 -16.66
N GLU A 161 1.47 21.03 -16.48
CA GLU A 161 2.61 20.95 -17.38
C GLU A 161 2.40 19.90 -18.46
N ARG A 162 3.13 20.03 -19.57
CA ARG A 162 3.16 18.99 -20.61
C ARG A 162 3.93 17.77 -20.15
N TRP A 163 3.40 16.61 -20.46
CA TRP A 163 3.93 15.30 -20.06
C TRP A 163 4.88 14.76 -21.12
N LEU A 164 5.88 14.00 -20.67
CA LEU A 164 6.78 13.19 -21.51
C LEU A 164 6.61 11.71 -21.12
N ALA A 165 6.76 10.80 -22.09
CA ALA A 165 6.67 9.36 -21.82
C ALA A 165 7.71 8.90 -20.78
N ASP A 166 8.91 9.48 -20.81
CA ASP A 166 9.95 9.20 -19.83
C ASP A 166 9.55 9.57 -18.39
N ASP A 167 8.66 10.55 -18.18
CA ASP A 167 8.20 10.92 -16.84
C ASP A 167 7.46 9.76 -16.16
N VAL A 168 6.76 8.93 -16.95
CA VAL A 168 5.96 7.78 -16.49
C VAL A 168 6.85 6.71 -15.85
N VAL A 169 8.02 6.47 -16.43
CA VAL A 169 8.95 5.43 -15.96
C VAL A 169 10.04 5.98 -15.05
N ARG A 170 10.38 7.27 -15.10
CA ARG A 170 11.47 7.83 -14.30
C ARG A 170 11.16 7.94 -12.81
N ILE A 171 9.87 8.12 -12.47
CA ILE A 171 9.40 8.23 -11.09
C ILE A 171 9.31 6.82 -10.48
N ARG A 172 10.04 6.57 -9.38
CA ARG A 172 10.10 5.27 -8.70
C ARG A 172 9.51 5.26 -7.30
N SER A 173 9.30 6.45 -6.72
CA SER A 173 8.80 6.61 -5.35
C SER A 173 7.36 6.13 -5.14
N ASN A 174 6.65 5.75 -6.21
CA ASN A 174 5.34 5.11 -6.15
C ASN A 174 5.40 3.58 -5.97
N ALA A 175 6.59 2.96 -6.07
CA ALA A 175 6.76 1.53 -5.82
C ALA A 175 6.65 1.24 -4.33
N LEU A 176 5.89 0.19 -3.98
CA LEU A 176 5.90 -0.42 -2.66
C LEU A 176 7.12 -1.32 -2.50
N ALA A 177 8.30 -0.70 -2.46
CA ALA A 177 9.51 -1.38 -2.00
C ALA A 177 9.56 -1.28 -0.47
N SER A 178 9.90 -2.39 0.18
CA SER A 178 10.00 -2.51 1.63
C SER A 178 11.45 -2.70 2.07
N ASN A 179 11.62 -2.91 3.38
CA ASN A 179 12.85 -3.20 4.12
C ASN A 179 13.53 -1.99 4.78
N LEU A 180 13.79 -0.89 4.08
CA LEU A 180 14.59 0.24 4.60
C LEU A 180 14.14 0.76 5.98
N THR A 181 12.84 1.04 6.13
CA THR A 181 12.28 1.55 7.39
C THR A 181 12.39 0.53 8.51
N SER A 182 12.21 -0.76 8.19
CA SER A 182 12.30 -1.85 9.16
C SER A 182 13.74 -2.09 9.61
N GLU A 183 14.72 -2.04 8.70
CA GLU A 183 16.14 -2.13 9.04
C GLU A 183 16.56 -1.04 10.03
N VAL A 184 16.18 0.21 9.75
CA VAL A 184 16.50 1.35 10.63
C VAL A 184 15.81 1.23 11.98
N ALA A 185 14.52 0.86 11.98
CA ALA A 185 13.78 0.66 13.22
C ALA A 185 14.39 -0.46 14.07
N ARG A 186 14.76 -1.58 13.43
CA ARG A 186 15.43 -2.72 14.08
C ARG A 186 16.79 -2.33 14.63
N ALA A 187 17.65 -1.70 13.83
CA ALA A 187 18.98 -1.28 14.30
C ALA A 187 18.89 -0.36 15.52
N ARG A 188 17.96 0.61 15.48
CA ARG A 188 17.74 1.50 16.62
C ARG A 188 17.15 0.79 17.84
N ALA A 189 16.26 -0.19 17.64
CA ALA A 189 15.76 -1.06 18.72
C ALA A 189 16.89 -1.86 19.39
N LEU A 190 17.84 -2.34 18.60
CA LEU A 190 19.01 -3.08 19.06
C LEU A 190 20.12 -2.19 19.63
N CYS A 191 20.05 -0.86 19.49
CA CYS A 191 20.96 0.03 20.22
C CYS A 191 20.66 -0.03 21.72
N GLY A 192 21.56 -0.63 22.50
CA GLY A 192 21.39 -0.77 23.95
C GLY A 192 20.30 -1.77 24.38
N GLY A 193 19.77 -2.56 23.45
CA GLY A 193 18.75 -3.60 23.67
C GLY A 193 19.28 -5.03 23.46
N ASP A 194 18.48 -6.03 23.82
CA ASP A 194 18.78 -7.45 23.59
C ASP A 194 18.11 -7.93 22.30
N VAL A 195 18.86 -8.58 21.40
CA VAL A 195 18.34 -9.19 20.16
C VAL A 195 17.21 -10.18 20.42
N LYS A 196 17.15 -10.77 21.62
CA LYS A 196 16.04 -11.64 22.04
C LYS A 196 14.69 -10.94 22.08
N LEU A 197 14.66 -9.61 22.21
CA LEU A 197 13.42 -8.84 22.23
C LEU A 197 12.86 -8.57 20.83
N GLU A 198 13.58 -8.93 19.76
CA GLU A 198 13.15 -8.66 18.39
C GLU A 198 11.76 -9.23 18.04
N PRO A 199 11.35 -10.43 18.47
CA PRO A 199 9.99 -10.93 18.21
C PRO A 199 8.88 -9.99 18.71
N LEU A 200 9.16 -9.15 19.72
CA LEU A 200 8.23 -8.13 20.19
C LEU A 200 8.08 -6.98 19.19
N ARG A 201 9.13 -6.66 18.42
CA ARG A 201 9.06 -5.67 17.34
C ARG A 201 8.39 -6.28 16.11
N ARG A 202 8.92 -7.41 15.62
CA ARG A 202 8.48 -8.06 14.39
C ARG A 202 8.78 -9.56 14.41
N ARG A 203 7.76 -10.36 14.12
CA ARG A 203 7.93 -11.79 13.87
C ARG A 203 8.62 -12.02 12.52
N LEU A 204 9.58 -12.95 12.51
CA LEU A 204 10.30 -13.35 11.31
C LEU A 204 9.82 -14.73 10.83
N GLU A 205 9.59 -14.85 9.52
CA GLU A 205 9.19 -16.10 8.88
C GLU A 205 10.01 -16.35 7.59
N PRO A 206 10.72 -17.49 7.48
CA PRO A 206 10.90 -18.51 8.51
C PRO A 206 11.66 -17.96 9.73
N ALA A 207 11.52 -18.63 10.88
CA ALA A 207 12.21 -18.25 12.10
C ALA A 207 13.71 -18.13 11.85
N THR A 208 14.27 -16.95 12.12
CA THR A 208 15.65 -16.59 11.78
C THR A 208 16.28 -15.83 12.95
N ASP A 209 17.49 -16.24 13.34
CA ASP A 209 18.27 -15.52 14.33
C ASP A 209 18.84 -14.24 13.75
N VAL A 210 18.51 -13.10 14.35
CA VAL A 210 19.04 -11.80 13.94
C VAL A 210 20.51 -11.68 14.31
N LYS A 211 21.34 -11.30 13.31
CA LYS A 211 22.78 -11.12 13.48
C LYS A 211 23.16 -9.69 13.14
N ILE A 212 23.85 -9.02 14.05
CA ILE A 212 24.42 -7.70 13.76
C ILE A 212 25.55 -7.88 12.73
N PRO A 213 25.47 -7.22 11.55
CA PRO A 213 26.54 -7.27 10.56
C PRO A 213 27.89 -6.87 11.15
N GLN A 214 28.94 -7.62 10.79
CA GLN A 214 30.30 -7.30 11.22
C GLN A 214 30.68 -5.87 10.83
N GLY A 215 31.08 -5.08 11.82
CA GLY A 215 31.45 -3.67 11.65
C GLY A 215 30.30 -2.68 11.79
N LEU A 216 29.05 -3.14 11.93
CA LEU A 216 27.92 -2.27 12.24
C LEU A 216 27.89 -1.93 13.73
N ASP A 217 27.88 -0.64 14.04
CA ASP A 217 27.44 -0.12 15.33
C ASP A 217 25.98 0.33 15.22
N THR A 218 25.07 -0.43 15.83
CA THR A 218 23.62 -0.16 15.82
C THR A 218 23.27 1.17 16.48
N CYS A 219 24.07 1.62 17.44
CA CYS A 219 23.89 2.91 18.09
C CYS A 219 24.34 4.11 17.26
N SER A 220 25.05 3.88 16.16
CA SER A 220 25.46 4.95 15.25
C SER A 220 24.39 5.37 14.24
N ILE A 221 23.23 4.70 14.21
CA ILE A 221 22.15 5.02 13.27
C ILE A 221 21.36 6.26 13.76
N PRO A 222 21.46 7.42 13.07
CA PRO A 222 20.81 8.65 13.50
C PRO A 222 19.28 8.56 13.49
N GLN A 223 18.61 9.35 14.34
CA GLN A 223 17.14 9.32 14.43
C GLN A 223 16.46 9.82 13.15
N ASN A 224 17.09 10.78 12.49
CA ASN A 224 16.61 11.42 11.29
C ASN A 224 17.21 10.85 10.00
N VAL A 225 17.87 9.68 10.04
CA VAL A 225 18.55 9.09 8.88
C VAL A 225 17.62 8.90 7.65
N LEU A 226 16.32 8.75 7.88
CA LEU A 226 15.29 8.56 6.85
C LEU A 226 14.49 9.84 6.52
N GLU A 227 14.82 11.02 7.06
CA GLU A 227 14.06 12.25 6.78
C GLU A 227 14.00 12.57 5.28
N THR A 228 15.14 12.53 4.59
CA THR A 228 15.20 12.75 3.14
C THR A 228 14.37 11.73 2.36
N PHE A 229 14.46 10.45 2.72
CA PHE A 229 13.68 9.39 2.07
C PHE A 229 12.17 9.59 2.28
N THR A 230 11.78 9.88 3.53
CA THR A 230 10.39 10.13 3.91
C THR A 230 9.83 11.33 3.16
N LEU A 231 10.59 12.42 3.06
CA LEU A 231 10.16 13.63 2.38
C LEU A 231 9.99 13.42 0.86
N GLY A 232 10.95 12.72 0.23
CA GLY A 232 10.91 12.42 -1.22
C GLY A 232 9.84 11.40 -1.62
N THR A 233 9.23 10.71 -0.65
CA THR A 233 8.17 9.71 -0.87
C THR A 233 6.82 10.12 -0.29
N SER A 234 6.74 11.18 0.52
CA SER A 234 5.49 11.60 1.15
C SER A 234 4.53 12.30 0.18
N ASP A 235 3.24 12.28 0.49
CA ASP A 235 2.24 13.10 -0.18
C ASP A 235 2.50 14.60 -0.02
N VAL A 236 1.86 15.40 -0.88
CA VAL A 236 1.95 16.86 -0.86
C VAL A 236 1.02 17.42 0.22
N LYS A 237 1.53 18.33 1.06
CA LYS A 237 0.77 18.95 2.16
C LYS A 237 0.62 20.45 1.94
N PHE A 238 -0.61 20.93 1.80
CA PHE A 238 -0.92 22.35 1.55
C PHE A 238 -1.24 23.16 2.82
N ASP A 239 -1.49 22.50 3.95
CA ASP A 239 -1.90 23.14 5.21
C ASP A 239 -0.72 23.59 6.10
N GLY A 240 0.52 23.41 5.63
CA GLY A 240 1.75 23.73 6.36
C GLY A 240 1.98 22.87 7.61
N LYS A 241 1.11 21.89 7.90
CA LYS A 241 1.22 21.03 9.07
C LYS A 241 1.87 19.73 8.66
N VAL A 242 3.11 19.53 9.10
CA VAL A 242 3.75 18.21 9.02
C VAL A 242 2.95 17.26 9.90
N LEU A 243 2.09 16.46 9.28
CA LEU A 243 1.53 15.28 9.95
C LEU A 243 2.70 14.39 10.38
N VAL A 244 2.98 14.38 11.68
CA VAL A 244 3.79 13.35 12.32
C VAL A 244 2.94 12.09 12.24
N MET A 245 3.24 11.21 11.30
CA MET A 245 2.68 9.87 11.37
C MET A 245 3.19 9.24 12.67
N ALA A 246 2.30 9.14 13.65
CA ALA A 246 2.56 8.43 14.90
C ALA A 246 2.68 6.91 14.70
N SER A 247 2.44 6.42 13.47
CA SER A 247 2.77 5.06 13.07
C SER A 247 4.10 5.07 12.31
N ARG A 248 5.14 4.49 12.92
CA ARG A 248 6.42 4.19 12.26
C ARG A 248 6.32 2.98 11.31
N ASP A 249 5.17 2.31 11.25
CA ASP A 249 4.88 1.20 10.35
C ASP A 249 3.89 1.64 9.26
N THR A 250 4.43 1.99 8.10
CA THR A 250 3.63 2.21 6.87
C THR A 250 2.82 0.98 6.48
N GLU A 251 3.24 -0.22 6.91
CA GLU A 251 2.49 -1.46 6.71
C GLU A 251 1.12 -1.50 7.41
N SER A 252 0.92 -0.70 8.47
CA SER A 252 -0.36 -0.68 9.18
C SER A 252 -1.55 -0.18 8.35
N GLN A 253 -1.31 0.39 7.16
CA GLN A 253 -2.35 0.96 6.29
C GLN A 253 -2.47 0.25 4.93
N GLU A 254 -1.70 -0.81 4.69
CA GLU A 254 -1.64 -1.49 3.41
C GLU A 254 -1.77 -3.01 3.57
N GLY A 255 -2.46 -3.64 2.63
CA GLY A 255 -2.67 -5.09 2.60
C GLY A 255 -3.28 -5.46 1.27
N SER A 256 -3.51 -6.74 0.99
CA SER A 256 -4.28 -7.17 -0.17
C SER A 256 -4.72 -8.61 0.04
N ASN A 257 -5.89 -8.97 -0.48
CA ASN A 257 -6.32 -10.35 -0.64
C ASN A 257 -6.50 -10.67 -2.12
N ASN A 258 -6.27 -11.93 -2.50
CA ASN A 258 -6.83 -12.47 -3.72
C ASN A 258 -7.04 -13.99 -3.58
N TRP A 259 -7.93 -14.51 -4.41
CA TRP A 259 -8.11 -15.95 -4.54
C TRP A 259 -8.59 -16.31 -5.94
N VAL A 260 -8.26 -17.52 -6.35
CA VAL A 260 -8.71 -18.13 -7.59
C VAL A 260 -9.32 -19.48 -7.28
N ILE A 261 -10.53 -19.71 -7.80
CA ILE A 261 -11.24 -20.98 -7.73
C ILE A 261 -11.20 -21.63 -9.11
N GLY A 262 -10.71 -22.85 -9.19
CA GLY A 262 -10.66 -23.64 -10.41
C GLY A 262 -12.02 -24.20 -10.82
N PRO A 263 -12.15 -24.66 -12.07
CA PRO A 263 -13.44 -25.06 -12.67
C PRO A 263 -14.12 -26.20 -11.89
N ALA A 264 -13.35 -27.16 -11.38
CA ALA A 264 -13.87 -28.28 -10.59
C ALA A 264 -14.48 -27.85 -9.24
N ARG A 265 -14.04 -26.72 -8.67
CA ARG A 265 -14.56 -26.15 -7.43
C ARG A 265 -15.57 -25.04 -7.66
N SER A 266 -15.67 -24.51 -8.88
CA SER A 266 -16.62 -23.46 -9.25
C SER A 266 -18.03 -24.03 -9.51
N ALA A 267 -19.05 -23.26 -9.15
CA ALA A 267 -20.45 -23.59 -9.43
C ALA A 267 -20.80 -23.58 -10.93
N THR A 268 -20.03 -22.86 -11.76
CA THR A 268 -20.29 -22.71 -13.21
C THR A 268 -19.41 -23.58 -14.09
N GLY A 269 -18.44 -24.30 -13.50
CA GLY A 269 -17.41 -25.00 -14.26
C GLY A 269 -16.37 -24.08 -14.92
N ARG A 270 -16.41 -22.76 -14.64
CA ARG A 270 -15.42 -21.77 -15.10
C ARG A 270 -14.66 -21.19 -13.90
N PRO A 271 -13.37 -20.82 -14.05
CA PRO A 271 -12.64 -20.20 -12.97
C PRO A 271 -13.30 -18.92 -12.45
N ILE A 272 -13.12 -18.66 -11.16
CA ILE A 272 -13.49 -17.40 -10.51
C ILE A 272 -12.21 -16.81 -9.92
N LEU A 273 -11.81 -15.61 -10.37
CA LEU A 273 -10.68 -14.87 -9.83
C LEU A 273 -11.21 -13.62 -9.12
N ALA A 274 -10.87 -13.46 -7.84
CA ALA A 274 -11.18 -12.28 -7.06
C ALA A 274 -9.90 -11.56 -6.67
N ASN A 275 -9.88 -10.24 -6.87
CA ASN A 275 -8.78 -9.37 -6.46
C ASN A 275 -9.31 -8.30 -5.50
N ASP A 276 -8.60 -8.08 -4.40
CA ASP A 276 -9.03 -7.21 -3.31
C ASP A 276 -7.82 -6.49 -2.68
N PRO A 277 -7.18 -5.54 -3.41
CA PRO A 277 -6.04 -4.80 -2.89
C PRO A 277 -6.47 -3.72 -1.89
N HIS A 278 -5.83 -3.67 -0.72
CA HIS A 278 -6.09 -2.70 0.34
C HIS A 278 -5.01 -1.62 0.36
N ARG A 279 -5.39 -0.42 -0.07
CA ARG A 279 -4.53 0.77 -0.06
C ARG A 279 -5.25 1.87 0.69
N ALA A 280 -4.50 2.90 1.09
CA ALA A 280 -5.06 4.08 1.72
C ALA A 280 -6.28 4.61 0.95
N GLN A 281 -7.38 4.79 1.66
CA GLN A 281 -8.61 5.35 1.10
C GLN A 281 -8.46 6.87 0.98
N SER A 282 -8.41 7.38 -0.25
CA SER A 282 -8.20 8.80 -0.54
C SER A 282 -9.15 9.31 -1.62
N ILE A 283 -9.37 10.63 -1.67
CA ILE A 283 -10.05 11.29 -2.78
C ILE A 283 -9.11 12.32 -3.42
N PRO A 284 -8.80 12.18 -4.73
CA PRO A 284 -9.13 11.05 -5.58
C PRO A 284 -8.33 9.78 -5.21
N ASN A 285 -8.94 8.60 -5.38
CA ASN A 285 -8.31 7.33 -4.99
C ASN A 285 -7.16 6.92 -5.93
N LEU A 286 -6.37 5.93 -5.49
CA LEU A 286 -5.20 5.44 -6.25
C LEU A 286 -5.53 4.77 -7.58
N ARG A 287 -6.70 4.16 -7.73
CA ARG A 287 -7.02 3.25 -8.84
C ARG A 287 -7.90 3.91 -9.90
N TYR A 288 -7.57 3.71 -11.15
CA TYR A 288 -8.39 4.12 -12.29
C TYR A 288 -8.85 2.87 -13.04
N LEU A 289 -10.17 2.67 -13.10
CA LEU A 289 -10.78 1.60 -13.88
C LEU A 289 -10.90 2.05 -15.33
N SER A 290 -10.52 1.19 -16.27
CA SER A 290 -10.73 1.46 -17.69
C SER A 290 -10.83 0.16 -18.48
N HIS A 291 -11.43 0.27 -19.67
CA HIS A 291 -11.51 -0.79 -20.66
C HIS A 291 -11.00 -0.25 -21.99
N ILE A 292 -10.06 -0.94 -22.63
CA ILE A 292 -9.58 -0.65 -23.98
C ILE A 292 -9.91 -1.87 -24.87
N ASP A 293 -10.61 -1.66 -25.97
CA ASP A 293 -10.92 -2.66 -26.99
C ASP A 293 -10.47 -2.16 -28.37
N THR A 294 -9.50 -2.87 -28.94
CA THR A 294 -8.96 -2.66 -30.28
C THR A 294 -8.76 -4.03 -30.94
N PRO A 295 -8.54 -4.09 -32.28
CA PRO A 295 -8.21 -5.35 -32.94
C PRO A 295 -6.95 -6.04 -32.39
N GLU A 296 -6.00 -5.27 -31.84
CA GLU A 296 -4.68 -5.74 -31.39
C GLU A 296 -4.59 -6.02 -29.89
N LEU A 297 -5.47 -5.38 -29.11
CA LEU A 297 -5.39 -5.30 -27.65
C LEU A 297 -6.79 -5.17 -27.05
N LYS A 298 -7.09 -6.03 -26.10
CA LYS A 298 -8.29 -5.94 -25.26
C LYS A 298 -7.87 -6.03 -23.81
N ILE A 299 -8.12 -5.02 -23.00
CA ILE A 299 -7.81 -5.05 -21.57
C ILE A 299 -8.92 -4.34 -20.77
N ALA A 300 -9.32 -4.93 -19.65
CA ALA A 300 -10.24 -4.32 -18.70
C ALA A 300 -9.76 -4.59 -17.28
N GLY A 301 -9.73 -3.56 -16.44
CA GLY A 301 -9.21 -3.68 -15.09
C GLY A 301 -8.90 -2.35 -14.45
N ALA A 302 -8.04 -2.37 -13.43
CA ALA A 302 -7.62 -1.19 -12.70
C ALA A 302 -6.11 -0.98 -12.84
N GLY A 303 -5.70 0.27 -13.07
CA GLY A 303 -4.31 0.73 -13.03
C GLY A 303 -4.14 1.99 -12.18
N GLU A 304 -2.96 2.56 -12.19
CA GLU A 304 -2.68 3.89 -11.65
C GLU A 304 -3.03 4.95 -12.70
N PRO A 305 -3.69 6.08 -12.35
CA PRO A 305 -4.06 7.11 -13.32
C PRO A 305 -2.84 7.79 -13.97
N ALA A 306 -1.63 7.63 -13.44
CA ALA A 306 -0.41 8.17 -14.04
C ALA A 306 0.34 7.17 -14.94
N LEU A 307 -0.16 5.93 -15.07
CA LEU A 307 0.45 4.86 -15.87
C LEU A 307 -0.53 4.41 -16.97
N PRO A 308 -0.05 4.13 -18.20
CA PRO A 308 -0.89 3.59 -19.26
C PRO A 308 -1.31 2.14 -18.95
N GLY A 309 -2.56 1.81 -19.28
CA GLY A 309 -3.12 0.46 -19.20
C GLY A 309 -3.70 0.12 -17.83
N ILE A 310 -3.55 -1.14 -17.43
CA ILE A 310 -4.05 -1.70 -16.16
C ILE A 310 -2.93 -2.45 -15.44
N SER A 311 -3.01 -2.54 -14.12
CA SER A 311 -2.04 -3.28 -13.29
C SER A 311 -2.57 -4.69 -12.99
N PHE A 312 -3.89 -4.85 -12.92
CA PHE A 312 -4.60 -6.12 -12.76
C PHE A 312 -5.98 -6.07 -13.43
N GLY A 313 -6.49 -7.23 -13.83
CA GLY A 313 -7.74 -7.34 -14.57
C GLY A 313 -7.74 -8.54 -15.50
N HIS A 314 -8.21 -8.36 -16.72
CA HIS A 314 -8.21 -9.40 -17.75
C HIS A 314 -8.04 -8.82 -19.15
N ASN A 315 -7.66 -9.68 -20.09
CA ASN A 315 -7.59 -9.34 -21.51
C ASN A 315 -8.59 -10.10 -22.39
N GLY A 316 -9.52 -10.81 -21.74
CA GLY A 316 -10.52 -11.64 -22.42
C GLY A 316 -10.07 -13.08 -22.68
N GLU A 317 -8.79 -13.39 -22.53
CA GLU A 317 -8.26 -14.76 -22.58
C GLU A 317 -7.79 -15.24 -21.20
N ILE A 318 -7.05 -14.38 -20.50
CA ILE A 318 -6.57 -14.60 -19.14
C ILE A 318 -7.03 -13.47 -18.21
N ALA A 319 -7.04 -13.75 -16.92
CA ALA A 319 -7.21 -12.79 -15.84
C ALA A 319 -6.06 -12.92 -14.84
N TRP A 320 -5.65 -11.80 -14.26
CA TRP A 320 -4.62 -11.75 -13.24
C TRP A 320 -4.95 -10.80 -12.11
N ALA A 321 -4.48 -11.16 -10.91
CA ALA A 321 -4.72 -10.47 -9.66
C ALA A 321 -3.42 -10.37 -8.86
N LEU A 322 -3.34 -9.42 -7.93
CA LEU A 322 -2.09 -9.11 -7.23
C LEU A 322 -2.29 -8.92 -5.72
N THR A 323 -1.32 -9.39 -4.93
CA THR A 323 -1.12 -8.99 -3.54
C THR A 323 0.37 -8.77 -3.29
N ILE A 324 0.76 -8.01 -2.27
CA ILE A 324 2.17 -7.84 -1.86
C ILE A 324 2.82 -9.20 -1.56
N PHE A 325 4.03 -9.40 -2.07
CA PHE A 325 4.94 -10.48 -1.72
C PHE A 325 6.22 -9.85 -1.19
N ALA A 326 6.62 -10.17 0.04
CA ALA A 326 7.42 -9.30 0.90
C ALA A 326 8.93 -9.21 0.56
N ILE A 327 9.33 -9.40 -0.70
CA ILE A 327 10.75 -9.38 -1.10
C ILE A 327 11.41 -8.07 -0.64
N ASP A 328 12.52 -8.23 0.06
CA ASP A 328 13.40 -7.13 0.43
C ASP A 328 14.05 -6.54 -0.84
N GLN A 329 13.85 -5.23 -1.04
CA GLN A 329 14.35 -4.50 -2.20
C GLN A 329 15.21 -3.28 -1.83
N GLN A 330 15.57 -3.10 -0.56
CA GLN A 330 16.24 -1.89 -0.07
C GLN A 330 17.18 -2.20 1.09
N ASP A 331 18.39 -1.65 1.07
CA ASP A 331 19.30 -1.62 2.22
C ASP A 331 19.66 -0.17 2.60
N LEU A 332 19.84 0.08 3.89
CA LEU A 332 20.64 1.22 4.35
C LEU A 332 22.12 0.83 4.42
N VAL A 333 22.97 1.55 3.69
CA VAL A 333 24.42 1.34 3.68
C VAL A 333 25.11 2.44 4.50
N VAL A 334 25.88 2.04 5.52
CA VAL A 334 26.66 2.93 6.39
C VAL A 334 28.06 3.10 5.83
N ASN A 335 28.39 4.30 5.36
CA ASN A 335 29.69 4.64 4.80
C ASN A 335 30.56 5.36 5.84
N ASP A 336 31.86 5.08 5.80
CA ASP A 336 32.86 5.81 6.57
C ASP A 336 33.12 7.21 6.01
N ALA A 337 33.81 8.04 6.81
CA ALA A 337 34.07 9.45 6.52
C ALA A 337 34.84 9.76 5.22
N LYS A 338 35.47 8.76 4.61
CA LYS A 338 36.31 8.92 3.41
C LYS A 338 35.68 8.32 2.15
N VAL A 339 34.40 7.95 2.17
CA VAL A 339 33.76 7.39 0.99
C VAL A 339 33.77 8.40 -0.16
N PRO A 340 34.18 8.01 -1.39
CA PRO A 340 34.05 8.88 -2.54
C PRO A 340 32.58 9.15 -2.87
N LEU A 341 32.23 10.43 -2.99
CA LEU A 341 30.89 10.86 -3.36
C LEU A 341 30.91 11.56 -4.72
N ARG A 342 29.95 11.20 -5.58
CA ARG A 342 29.64 11.94 -6.80
C ARG A 342 28.58 12.98 -6.48
N GLU A 343 28.91 14.24 -6.76
CA GLU A 343 27.96 15.36 -6.64
C GLU A 343 27.29 15.64 -7.98
N VAL A 344 25.99 15.90 -7.94
CA VAL A 344 25.21 16.41 -9.06
C VAL A 344 24.56 17.71 -8.61
N ARG A 345 24.86 18.80 -9.31
CA ARG A 345 24.23 20.10 -9.07
C ARG A 345 23.03 20.25 -10.00
N GLU A 346 21.91 20.65 -9.44
CA GLU A 346 20.69 20.93 -10.20
C GLU A 346 20.07 22.24 -9.74
N THR A 347 19.33 22.88 -10.65
CA THR A 347 18.55 24.08 -10.33
C THR A 347 17.10 23.71 -10.05
N ILE A 348 16.57 24.26 -8.96
CA ILE A 348 15.15 24.23 -8.60
C ILE A 348 14.57 25.62 -8.84
N GLU A 349 13.58 25.68 -9.72
CA GLU A 349 12.75 26.86 -9.94
C GLU A 349 11.80 27.06 -8.75
N ILE A 350 11.64 28.29 -8.26
CA ILE A 350 10.85 28.59 -7.05
C ILE A 350 9.84 29.69 -7.34
N LYS A 351 8.56 29.44 -7.05
CA LYS A 351 7.52 30.47 -7.18
C LYS A 351 7.81 31.66 -6.28
N GLY A 352 7.95 32.83 -6.89
CA GLY A 352 8.14 34.10 -6.20
C GLY A 352 9.57 34.35 -5.68
N GLN A 353 10.55 33.51 -6.04
CA GLN A 353 11.97 33.70 -5.67
C GLN A 353 12.89 33.38 -6.86
N ALA A 354 14.17 33.74 -6.74
CA ALA A 354 15.18 33.30 -7.70
C ALA A 354 15.38 31.78 -7.62
N PRO A 355 15.76 31.12 -8.73
CA PRO A 355 16.06 29.69 -8.71
C PRO A 355 17.20 29.38 -7.73
N GLN A 356 17.14 28.21 -7.10
CA GLN A 356 18.15 27.77 -6.13
C GLN A 356 18.93 26.56 -6.69
N GLU A 357 20.26 26.61 -6.59
CA GLU A 357 21.12 25.43 -6.83
C GLU A 357 21.04 24.48 -5.62
N VAL A 358 20.83 23.20 -5.90
CA VAL A 358 20.89 22.12 -4.90
C VAL A 358 21.91 21.08 -5.33
N THR A 359 22.57 20.48 -4.33
CA THR A 359 23.53 19.39 -4.55
C THR A 359 22.92 18.06 -4.13
N LEU A 360 22.99 17.09 -5.03
CA LEU A 360 22.60 15.70 -4.80
C LEU A 360 23.87 14.86 -4.73
N LYS A 361 24.02 14.03 -3.70
CA LYS A 361 25.22 13.23 -3.48
C LYS A 361 24.92 11.74 -3.61
N PHE A 362 25.84 11.01 -4.24
CA PHE A 362 25.72 9.58 -4.48
C PHE A 362 27.03 8.88 -4.14
N SER A 363 26.96 7.74 -3.44
CA SER A 363 28.07 6.79 -3.36
C SER A 363 27.94 5.73 -4.47
N ALA A 364 28.83 4.74 -4.46
CA ALA A 364 28.70 3.57 -5.33
C ALA A 364 27.43 2.74 -5.05
N ASP A 365 26.87 2.84 -3.84
CA ASP A 365 25.71 2.06 -3.41
C ASP A 365 24.37 2.77 -3.65
N GLY A 366 24.39 4.10 -3.86
CA GLY A 366 23.20 4.86 -4.22
C GLY A 366 23.17 6.28 -3.65
N PRO A 367 21.99 6.93 -3.64
CA PRO A 367 21.85 8.28 -3.10
C PRO A 367 22.15 8.34 -1.59
N ILE A 368 22.82 9.41 -1.16
CA ILE A 368 23.07 9.70 0.25
C ILE A 368 21.83 10.33 0.88
N LEU A 369 21.20 9.62 1.82
CA LEU A 369 20.02 10.07 2.55
C LEU A 369 20.37 11.02 3.69
N TYR A 370 21.52 10.79 4.33
CA TYR A 370 21.97 11.55 5.50
C TYR A 370 23.50 11.56 5.60
N GLU A 371 24.06 12.68 6.04
CA GLU A 371 25.47 12.85 6.41
C GLU A 371 25.52 13.31 7.86
N ASP A 372 26.17 12.54 8.73
CA ASP A 372 26.34 12.90 10.13
C ASP A 372 27.58 13.81 10.29
N PRO A 373 27.42 15.10 10.63
CA PRO A 373 28.56 15.98 10.80
C PRO A 373 29.46 15.59 11.99
N ALA A 374 28.94 14.89 13.00
CA ALA A 374 29.71 14.54 14.18
C ALA A 374 30.66 13.36 13.92
N SER A 375 30.14 12.27 13.36
CA SER A 375 30.96 11.10 13.00
C SER A 375 31.60 11.17 11.61
N GLN A 376 31.18 12.15 10.81
CA GLN A 376 31.50 12.28 9.38
C GLN A 376 31.02 11.09 8.54
N ARG A 377 30.21 10.16 9.08
CA ARG A 377 29.62 9.05 8.34
C ARG A 377 28.52 9.53 7.39
N SER A 378 28.28 8.77 6.34
CA SER A 378 27.14 9.01 5.44
C SER A 378 26.34 7.74 5.21
N PHE A 379 25.03 7.89 4.96
CA PHE A 379 24.08 6.80 4.91
C PHE A 379 23.43 6.79 3.52
N ALA A 380 23.68 5.73 2.75
CA ALA A 380 23.20 5.59 1.38
C ALA A 380 22.03 4.62 1.29
N LEU A 381 21.11 4.87 0.36
CA LEU A 381 20.06 3.92 -0.01
C LEU A 381 20.54 3.04 -1.17
N ARG A 382 20.70 1.74 -0.93
CA ARG A 382 20.81 0.76 -2.01
C ARG A 382 19.42 0.22 -2.31
N THR A 383 18.98 0.29 -3.56
CA THR A 383 17.59 -0.04 -3.92
C THR A 383 17.47 -0.60 -5.33
N THR A 384 16.51 -1.51 -5.54
CA THR A 384 16.12 -1.99 -6.88
C THR A 384 15.52 -0.89 -7.76
N TRP A 385 15.13 0.28 -7.21
CA TRP A 385 14.65 1.44 -8.00
C TRP A 385 15.67 1.92 -9.04
N SER A 386 16.95 1.64 -8.81
CA SER A 386 18.06 1.96 -9.71
C SER A 386 18.16 1.01 -10.91
N GLN A 387 17.36 -0.07 -10.96
CA GLN A 387 17.40 -1.06 -12.03
C GLN A 387 16.46 -0.68 -13.19
N PRO A 388 16.84 -0.99 -14.44
CA PRO A 388 15.90 -1.04 -15.56
C PRO A 388 14.71 -1.96 -15.26
N GLY A 389 13.50 -1.58 -15.67
CA GLY A 389 12.27 -2.34 -15.40
C GLY A 389 11.71 -2.15 -13.98
N GLY A 390 12.22 -1.16 -13.24
CA GLY A 390 11.78 -0.84 -11.88
C GLY A 390 10.54 0.06 -11.79
N SER A 391 9.84 0.35 -12.89
CA SER A 391 8.66 1.25 -12.84
C SER A 391 7.52 0.49 -12.20
N ALA A 392 7.02 1.03 -11.09
CA ALA A 392 6.03 0.37 -10.27
C ALA A 392 4.82 -0.08 -11.12
N TYR A 393 4.49 -1.36 -11.08
CA TYR A 393 3.33 -1.97 -11.76
C TYR A 393 3.32 -1.92 -13.30
N PHE A 394 4.20 -1.14 -13.94
CA PHE A 394 4.18 -0.97 -15.39
C PHE A 394 4.52 -2.26 -16.15
N ASN A 395 5.25 -3.19 -15.51
CA ASN A 395 5.50 -4.52 -16.06
C ASN A 395 4.24 -5.38 -16.24
N ALA A 396 3.09 -4.97 -15.69
CA ALA A 396 1.80 -5.56 -16.06
C ALA A 396 1.53 -5.49 -17.58
N ALA A 397 2.17 -4.56 -18.31
CA ALA A 397 2.11 -4.46 -19.76
C ALA A 397 2.49 -5.76 -20.48
N TRP A 398 3.37 -6.58 -19.89
CA TRP A 398 3.71 -7.91 -20.44
C TRP A 398 2.51 -8.88 -20.46
N ALA A 399 1.55 -8.71 -19.55
CA ALA A 399 0.36 -9.57 -19.48
C ALA A 399 -0.74 -9.16 -20.47
N PHE A 400 -0.68 -7.95 -21.05
CA PHE A 400 -1.81 -7.42 -21.82
C PHE A 400 -2.17 -8.28 -23.03
N LYS A 401 -1.18 -8.93 -23.65
CA LYS A 401 -1.38 -9.81 -24.82
C LYS A 401 -1.27 -11.31 -24.50
N ALA A 402 -1.02 -11.69 -23.24
CA ALA A 402 -0.80 -13.08 -22.86
C ALA A 402 -2.08 -13.92 -22.93
N LYS A 403 -2.00 -15.15 -23.45
CA LYS A 403 -3.15 -16.02 -23.71
C LYS A 403 -3.12 -17.35 -22.97
N SER A 404 -2.04 -17.61 -22.24
CA SER A 404 -1.76 -18.91 -21.63
C SER A 404 -0.93 -18.73 -20.36
N TRP A 405 -0.83 -19.81 -19.57
CA TRP A 405 0.00 -19.84 -18.36
C TRP A 405 1.46 -19.55 -18.69
N ASP A 406 1.99 -20.14 -19.76
CA ASP A 406 3.38 -19.95 -20.18
C ASP A 406 3.67 -18.51 -20.61
N GLU A 407 2.76 -17.89 -21.37
CA GLU A 407 2.86 -16.47 -21.73
C GLU A 407 2.71 -15.55 -20.51
N PHE A 408 1.87 -15.94 -19.54
CA PHE A 408 1.77 -15.23 -18.26
C PHE A 408 3.06 -15.33 -17.44
N LEU A 409 3.76 -16.48 -17.47
CA LEU A 409 5.06 -16.62 -16.81
C LEU A 409 6.13 -15.70 -17.43
N VAL A 410 6.03 -15.35 -18.72
CA VAL A 410 6.87 -14.29 -19.31
C VAL A 410 6.60 -12.96 -18.63
N ALA A 411 5.33 -12.59 -18.42
CA ALA A 411 4.98 -11.37 -17.69
C ALA A 411 5.47 -11.39 -16.24
N ARG A 412 5.28 -12.51 -15.54
CA ARG A 412 5.82 -12.71 -14.19
C ARG A 412 7.33 -12.51 -14.16
N ASN A 413 8.05 -13.09 -15.12
CA ASN A 413 9.52 -13.01 -15.14
C ASN A 413 10.04 -11.56 -15.31
N HIS A 414 9.22 -10.66 -15.84
CA HIS A 414 9.56 -9.25 -15.99
C HIS A 414 8.96 -8.35 -14.89
N TRP A 415 8.23 -8.86 -13.90
CA TRP A 415 7.39 -8.05 -12.99
C TRP A 415 8.15 -6.95 -12.21
N GLY A 416 9.44 -7.13 -11.91
CA GLY A 416 10.30 -6.05 -11.39
C GLY A 416 9.90 -5.50 -10.02
N ALA A 417 9.15 -4.39 -10.00
CA ALA A 417 8.67 -3.75 -8.77
C ALA A 417 7.21 -3.25 -8.88
N PRO A 418 6.45 -3.20 -7.76
CA PRO A 418 6.78 -3.81 -6.48
C PRO A 418 6.70 -5.35 -6.57
N PRO A 419 7.30 -6.08 -5.62
CA PRO A 419 7.20 -7.52 -5.58
C PRO A 419 5.78 -7.95 -5.17
N LEU A 420 5.18 -8.82 -5.97
CA LEU A 420 3.78 -9.21 -5.81
C LEU A 420 3.59 -10.72 -5.98
N ASN A 421 2.64 -11.28 -5.23
CA ASN A 421 1.98 -12.52 -5.56
C ASN A 421 1.10 -12.25 -6.77
N LEU A 422 1.28 -13.00 -7.86
CA LEU A 422 0.42 -12.90 -9.04
C LEU A 422 -0.43 -14.16 -9.12
N LEU A 423 -1.75 -13.98 -9.07
CA LEU A 423 -2.69 -15.06 -9.39
C LEU A 423 -3.10 -14.99 -10.85
N TYR A 424 -3.41 -16.15 -11.40
CA TYR A 424 -3.78 -16.37 -12.80
C TYR A 424 -5.04 -17.21 -12.89
N ALA A 425 -5.88 -16.89 -13.87
CA ALA A 425 -6.94 -17.76 -14.36
C ALA A 425 -7.11 -17.58 -15.87
N ASP A 426 -7.54 -18.62 -16.59
CA ASP A 426 -7.87 -18.50 -18.01
C ASP A 426 -9.22 -19.12 -18.41
N ARG A 427 -9.55 -18.98 -19.70
CA ARG A 427 -10.79 -19.55 -20.27
C ARG A 427 -10.77 -21.07 -20.42
N LYS A 428 -9.59 -21.71 -20.44
CA LYS A 428 -9.45 -23.17 -20.53
C LYS A 428 -9.68 -23.85 -19.19
N GLY A 429 -9.60 -23.08 -18.10
CA GLY A 429 -9.82 -23.57 -16.74
C GLY A 429 -8.55 -23.62 -15.90
N ASP A 430 -7.42 -23.17 -16.43
CA ASP A 430 -6.15 -23.16 -15.73
C ASP A 430 -6.15 -22.08 -14.65
N ILE A 431 -5.59 -22.41 -13.49
CA ILE A 431 -5.39 -21.49 -12.36
C ILE A 431 -3.95 -21.58 -11.88
N GLY A 432 -3.38 -20.46 -11.43
CA GLY A 432 -2.02 -20.46 -10.95
C GLY A 432 -1.67 -19.33 -10.01
N TRP A 433 -0.53 -19.50 -9.34
CA TRP A 433 0.16 -18.53 -8.52
C TRP A 433 1.63 -18.52 -8.90
N ALA A 434 2.15 -17.34 -9.19
CA ALA A 434 3.56 -17.15 -9.50
C ALA A 434 4.01 -15.75 -9.03
N PRO A 435 4.63 -15.62 -7.85
CA PRO A 435 5.14 -14.34 -7.38
C PRO A 435 6.24 -13.82 -8.30
N GLY A 436 6.28 -12.51 -8.51
CA GLY A 436 7.27 -11.83 -9.34
C GLY A 436 7.83 -10.60 -8.63
N GLY A 437 9.11 -10.33 -8.86
CA GLY A 437 9.81 -9.15 -8.36
C GLY A 437 11.32 -9.28 -8.44
N PHE A 438 12.04 -8.16 -8.35
CA PHE A 438 13.49 -8.17 -8.20
C PHE A 438 13.88 -8.69 -6.82
N VAL A 439 14.68 -9.77 -6.78
CA VAL A 439 15.23 -10.36 -5.56
C VAL A 439 16.74 -10.13 -5.55
N PRO A 440 17.28 -9.26 -4.69
CA PRO A 440 18.72 -9.07 -4.54
C PRO A 440 19.44 -10.35 -4.10
N LYS A 441 20.56 -10.68 -4.77
CA LYS A 441 21.45 -11.78 -4.35
C LYS A 441 22.51 -11.29 -3.39
N ARG A 442 22.49 -11.81 -2.18
CA ARG A 442 23.43 -11.47 -1.10
C ARG A 442 24.47 -12.57 -0.92
N SER A 443 25.75 -12.20 -0.87
CA SER A 443 26.85 -13.10 -0.48
C SER A 443 26.96 -13.22 1.05
N ALA A 444 26.60 -12.16 1.77
CA ALA A 444 26.51 -12.10 3.23
C ALA A 444 25.36 -11.19 3.66
N GLY A 445 24.90 -11.37 4.90
CA GLY A 445 23.75 -10.67 5.46
C GLY A 445 22.41 -11.27 5.03
N ASP A 446 21.37 -10.90 5.76
CA ASP A 446 19.99 -11.41 5.62
C ASP A 446 18.98 -10.31 5.27
N GLY A 447 19.44 -9.05 5.15
CA GLY A 447 18.59 -7.89 4.87
C GLY A 447 17.83 -7.37 6.08
N LEU A 448 18.13 -7.82 7.31
CA LEU A 448 17.38 -7.37 8.49
C LEU A 448 17.91 -6.06 9.09
N LEU A 449 19.16 -5.69 8.81
CA LEU A 449 19.87 -4.58 9.44
C LEU A 449 20.69 -3.80 8.41
N PRO A 450 20.92 -2.49 8.65
CA PRO A 450 21.84 -1.70 7.84
C PRO A 450 23.21 -2.36 7.75
N VAL A 451 23.88 -2.23 6.62
CA VAL A 451 25.17 -2.87 6.38
C VAL A 451 26.28 -1.83 6.23
N PRO A 452 27.51 -2.11 6.72
CA PRO A 452 28.67 -1.30 6.37
C PRO A 452 28.92 -1.32 4.86
N ALA A 453 29.41 -0.19 4.32
CA ALA A 453 29.85 -0.10 2.94
C ALA A 453 31.02 -1.05 2.65
N GLY A 454 31.13 -1.50 1.39
CA GLY A 454 32.16 -2.42 0.93
C GLY A 454 31.61 -3.66 0.23
N GLU A 455 32.51 -4.52 -0.26
CA GLU A 455 32.14 -5.68 -1.09
C GLU A 455 31.42 -6.79 -0.32
N THR A 456 31.67 -6.95 0.99
CA THR A 456 31.15 -8.06 1.80
C THR A 456 29.63 -8.18 1.74
N TYR A 457 28.92 -7.05 1.87
CA TYR A 457 27.46 -6.99 1.91
C TYR A 457 26.86 -6.41 0.63
N ARG A 458 27.66 -6.22 -0.43
CA ARG A 458 27.14 -5.71 -1.70
C ARG A 458 26.34 -6.79 -2.42
N TRP A 459 25.24 -6.39 -3.05
CA TRP A 459 24.47 -7.30 -3.91
C TRP A 459 25.31 -7.76 -5.08
N THR A 460 25.30 -9.06 -5.34
CA THR A 460 26.08 -9.69 -6.42
C THR A 460 25.29 -9.82 -7.72
N GLY A 461 24.03 -9.36 -7.72
CA GLY A 461 23.10 -9.40 -8.84
C GLY A 461 21.67 -9.58 -8.35
N LEU A 462 20.79 -9.96 -9.27
CA LEU A 462 19.41 -10.35 -8.98
C LEU A 462 19.25 -11.86 -9.18
N LEU A 463 18.31 -12.47 -8.45
CA LEU A 463 17.91 -13.85 -8.68
C LEU A 463 17.32 -13.97 -10.09
N ASP A 464 17.62 -15.07 -10.78
CA ASP A 464 16.91 -15.39 -12.02
C ASP A 464 15.41 -15.55 -11.70
N PRO A 465 14.53 -14.74 -12.31
CA PRO A 465 13.10 -14.79 -12.02
C PRO A 465 12.47 -16.15 -12.35
N ALA A 466 13.09 -16.97 -13.21
CA ALA A 466 12.64 -18.33 -13.48
C ALA A 466 12.76 -19.26 -12.25
N LEU A 467 13.62 -18.93 -11.28
CA LEU A 467 13.80 -19.71 -10.05
C LEU A 467 12.69 -19.46 -9.03
N MET A 468 11.93 -18.36 -9.15
CA MET A 468 10.82 -18.02 -8.25
C MET A 468 9.79 -19.16 -8.18
N PRO A 469 9.23 -19.45 -6.98
CA PRO A 469 8.30 -20.55 -6.81
C PRO A 469 7.03 -20.32 -7.63
N LEU A 470 6.30 -21.39 -7.91
CA LEU A 470 4.99 -21.30 -8.57
C LEU A 470 4.10 -22.47 -8.16
N LYS A 471 2.80 -22.30 -8.35
CA LYS A 471 1.78 -23.34 -8.20
C LYS A 471 0.83 -23.26 -9.40
N HIS A 472 0.64 -24.36 -10.10
CA HIS A 472 -0.25 -24.44 -11.27
C HIS A 472 -1.23 -25.62 -11.10
N ASN A 473 -2.52 -25.37 -11.29
CA ASN A 473 -3.61 -26.35 -11.20
C ASN A 473 -3.50 -27.33 -10.02
N PRO A 474 -3.43 -26.83 -8.77
CA PRO A 474 -3.24 -27.70 -7.64
C PRO A 474 -4.48 -28.57 -7.35
N LYS A 475 -4.27 -29.73 -6.73
CA LYS A 475 -5.33 -30.70 -6.42
C LYS A 475 -6.45 -30.12 -5.57
N GLU A 476 -6.16 -29.13 -4.72
CA GLU A 476 -7.18 -28.45 -3.92
C GLU A 476 -8.23 -27.73 -4.79
N GLY A 477 -7.87 -27.37 -6.03
CA GLY A 477 -8.73 -26.69 -6.99
C GLY A 477 -8.95 -25.20 -6.68
N TRP A 478 -8.15 -24.60 -5.82
CA TRP A 478 -8.14 -23.17 -5.54
C TRP A 478 -6.77 -22.72 -4.98
N ILE A 479 -6.50 -21.42 -5.05
CA ILE A 479 -5.32 -20.77 -4.48
C ILE A 479 -5.77 -19.44 -3.85
N ALA A 480 -5.17 -19.03 -2.74
CA ALA A 480 -5.39 -17.71 -2.15
C ALA A 480 -4.06 -17.14 -1.65
N THR A 481 -3.96 -15.81 -1.63
CA THR A 481 -2.88 -15.09 -0.97
C THR A 481 -3.42 -13.86 -0.26
N ALA A 482 -2.82 -13.52 0.87
CA ALA A 482 -3.14 -12.40 1.73
C ALA A 482 -1.87 -11.84 2.41
N ASN A 483 -0.75 -11.76 1.65
CA ASN A 483 0.56 -11.26 2.10
C ASN A 483 1.28 -12.11 3.17
N GLU A 484 0.76 -13.29 3.48
CA GLU A 484 1.40 -14.27 4.35
C GLU A 484 2.68 -14.83 3.75
N MET A 485 3.52 -15.45 4.60
CA MET A 485 4.56 -16.35 4.12
C MET A 485 3.92 -17.55 3.40
N ASN A 486 4.00 -17.54 2.07
CA ASN A 486 3.51 -18.61 1.20
C ASN A 486 4.62 -19.24 0.36
N VAL A 487 5.88 -19.06 0.76
CA VAL A 487 7.05 -19.73 0.18
C VAL A 487 7.00 -21.23 0.52
N PRO A 488 7.22 -22.14 -0.45
CA PRO A 488 7.27 -23.58 -0.17
C PRO A 488 8.30 -23.95 0.90
N GLU A 489 7.98 -24.96 1.71
CA GLU A 489 8.92 -25.51 2.68
C GLU A 489 10.21 -26.00 1.98
N GLY A 490 11.37 -25.68 2.57
CA GLY A 490 12.68 -26.06 2.02
C GLY A 490 13.11 -25.32 0.75
N TYR A 491 12.40 -24.26 0.34
CA TYR A 491 12.78 -23.47 -0.83
C TYR A 491 14.19 -22.87 -0.68
N PRO A 492 15.08 -23.00 -1.69
CA PRO A 492 16.53 -22.82 -1.51
C PRO A 492 17.01 -21.36 -1.52
N HIS A 493 16.13 -20.40 -1.82
CA HIS A 493 16.48 -18.98 -1.89
C HIS A 493 15.75 -18.19 -0.82
N LEU A 494 16.48 -17.35 -0.09
CA LEU A 494 15.89 -16.38 0.82
C LEU A 494 15.18 -15.30 0.01
N LEU A 495 13.85 -15.26 0.09
CA LEU A 495 13.04 -14.26 -0.63
C LEU A 495 12.65 -13.09 0.26
N ALA A 496 12.23 -13.37 1.50
CA ALA A 496 11.85 -12.38 2.50
C ALA A 496 11.83 -13.02 3.89
N LEU A 497 11.83 -12.17 4.92
CA LEU A 497 11.76 -12.57 6.33
C LEU A 497 10.61 -11.90 7.10
N GLU A 498 10.07 -10.79 6.60
CA GLU A 498 9.03 -10.03 7.28
C GLU A 498 7.71 -10.13 6.53
N TRP A 499 6.80 -10.98 7.02
CA TRP A 499 5.52 -11.26 6.37
C TRP A 499 4.35 -10.72 7.19
N THR A 500 3.18 -10.62 6.56
CA THR A 500 1.94 -10.29 7.28
C THR A 500 1.40 -11.52 8.00
N ASP A 501 0.74 -11.29 9.15
CA ASP A 501 0.07 -12.35 9.91
C ASP A 501 -0.92 -13.18 9.05
N PRO A 502 -0.93 -14.52 9.16
CA PRO A 502 -1.69 -15.40 8.27
C PRO A 502 -3.20 -15.47 8.58
N SER A 503 -3.73 -14.67 9.51
CA SER A 503 -5.14 -14.72 9.88
C SER A 503 -6.07 -14.43 8.69
N ARG A 504 -5.70 -13.55 7.77
CA ARG A 504 -6.52 -13.25 6.58
C ARG A 504 -6.62 -14.43 5.62
N VAL A 505 -5.48 -15.05 5.26
CA VAL A 505 -5.52 -16.25 4.40
C VAL A 505 -6.20 -17.43 5.10
N SER A 506 -6.12 -17.50 6.43
CA SER A 506 -6.83 -18.51 7.22
C SER A 506 -8.35 -18.34 7.10
N ARG A 507 -8.87 -17.10 7.17
CA ARG A 507 -10.30 -16.83 6.96
C ARG A 507 -10.75 -17.18 5.54
N ILE A 508 -9.99 -16.75 4.53
CA ILE A 508 -10.27 -17.05 3.13
C ILE A 508 -10.34 -18.56 2.91
N SER A 509 -9.36 -19.28 3.45
CA SER A 509 -9.28 -20.74 3.39
C SER A 509 -10.47 -21.42 4.08
N GLU A 510 -10.85 -20.95 5.27
CA GLU A 510 -12.00 -21.45 6.02
C GLU A 510 -13.30 -21.36 5.20
N VAL A 511 -13.58 -20.18 4.61
CA VAL A 511 -14.80 -19.93 3.85
C VAL A 511 -14.84 -20.73 2.54
N ILE A 512 -13.72 -20.81 1.81
CA ILE A 512 -13.65 -21.59 0.56
C ILE A 512 -13.76 -23.10 0.83
N ARG A 513 -13.13 -23.60 1.91
CA ARG A 513 -13.19 -25.03 2.27
C ARG A 513 -14.56 -25.46 2.78
N ALA A 514 -15.32 -24.57 3.40
CA ALA A 514 -16.67 -24.87 3.88
C ALA A 514 -17.67 -25.16 2.76
N LYS A 515 -17.31 -24.90 1.49
CA LYS A 515 -18.19 -25.10 0.33
C LYS A 515 -17.57 -26.09 -0.68
N PRO A 516 -18.30 -27.16 -1.07
CA PRO A 516 -17.82 -28.07 -2.12
C PRO A 516 -17.80 -27.39 -3.50
N LYS A 517 -18.77 -26.50 -3.75
CA LYS A 517 -18.87 -25.66 -4.94
C LYS A 517 -18.97 -24.19 -4.53
N PHE A 518 -18.15 -23.34 -5.13
CA PHE A 518 -18.05 -21.91 -4.84
C PHE A 518 -18.65 -21.10 -6.00
N ALA A 519 -19.60 -20.23 -5.69
CA ALA A 519 -20.26 -19.36 -6.66
C ALA A 519 -19.64 -17.95 -6.67
N ILE A 520 -19.97 -17.16 -7.69
CA ILE A 520 -19.57 -15.75 -7.76
C ILE A 520 -20.16 -14.97 -6.57
N THR A 521 -21.40 -15.26 -6.17
CA THR A 521 -22.03 -14.66 -4.98
C THR A 521 -21.29 -15.00 -3.68
N ASP A 522 -20.65 -16.17 -3.60
CA ASP A 522 -19.83 -16.54 -2.46
C ASP A 522 -18.52 -15.74 -2.42
N ALA A 523 -17.92 -15.48 -3.59
CA ALA A 523 -16.75 -14.61 -3.69
C ALA A 523 -17.10 -13.18 -3.26
N MET A 524 -18.23 -12.64 -3.72
CA MET A 524 -18.71 -11.31 -3.32
C MET A 524 -18.97 -11.23 -1.82
N ALA A 525 -19.57 -12.27 -1.23
CA ALA A 525 -19.79 -12.33 0.22
C ALA A 525 -18.46 -12.37 0.99
N LEU A 526 -17.48 -13.15 0.52
CA LEU A 526 -16.16 -13.22 1.14
C LEU A 526 -15.39 -11.90 1.05
N GLN A 527 -15.51 -11.13 -0.04
CA GLN A 527 -14.94 -9.79 -0.13
C GLN A 527 -15.52 -8.80 0.91
N ASN A 528 -16.69 -9.10 1.47
CA ASN A 528 -17.35 -8.28 2.50
C ASN A 528 -17.35 -8.97 3.88
N ASP A 529 -16.56 -10.04 4.06
CA ASP A 529 -16.46 -10.75 5.34
C ASP A 529 -15.65 -9.91 6.35
N VAL A 530 -16.26 -9.65 7.51
CA VAL A 530 -15.66 -8.85 8.59
C VAL A 530 -15.26 -9.70 9.81
N THR A 531 -15.08 -11.01 9.63
CA THR A 531 -14.66 -11.90 10.73
C THR A 531 -13.15 -11.92 10.85
N SER A 532 -12.61 -11.69 12.05
CA SER A 532 -11.18 -11.65 12.31
C SER A 532 -10.71 -12.91 13.07
N PRO A 533 -10.02 -13.87 12.40
CA PRO A 533 -9.35 -14.96 13.10
C PRO A 533 -8.26 -14.48 14.05
N PHE A 534 -7.63 -13.34 13.76
CA PHE A 534 -6.67 -12.70 14.65
C PHE A 534 -7.33 -12.32 15.99
N ALA A 535 -8.53 -11.74 15.94
CA ALA A 535 -9.30 -11.41 17.13
C ALA A 535 -9.74 -12.65 17.91
N ARG A 536 -10.24 -13.70 17.22
CA ARG A 536 -10.58 -15.00 17.85
C ARG A 536 -9.39 -15.58 18.62
N ARG A 537 -8.24 -15.66 17.96
CA ARG A 537 -6.99 -16.18 18.55
C ARG A 537 -6.53 -15.35 19.75
N THR A 538 -6.63 -14.02 19.64
CA THR A 538 -6.27 -13.10 20.72
C THR A 538 -7.18 -13.25 21.94
N VAL A 539 -8.50 -13.31 21.76
CA VAL A 539 -9.45 -13.48 22.86
C VAL A 539 -9.35 -14.85 23.51
N ALA A 540 -8.91 -15.89 22.78
CA ALA A 540 -8.65 -17.19 23.37
C ALA A 540 -7.59 -17.16 24.49
N LEU A 541 -6.65 -16.18 24.47
CA LEU A 541 -5.67 -15.98 25.55
C LEU A 541 -6.30 -15.42 26.84
N LEU A 542 -7.53 -14.89 26.76
CA LEU A 542 -8.26 -14.37 27.92
C LEU A 542 -9.04 -15.46 28.67
N LYS A 543 -9.12 -16.67 28.10
CA LYS A 543 -9.85 -17.78 28.68
C LYS A 543 -9.32 -18.09 30.08
N ASP A 544 -10.25 -18.30 31.01
CA ASP A 544 -9.99 -18.65 32.42
C ASP A 544 -9.29 -17.55 33.26
N LEU A 545 -8.99 -16.37 32.68
CA LEU A 545 -8.51 -15.23 33.44
C LEU A 545 -9.59 -14.68 34.36
N LYS A 546 -9.18 -14.19 35.53
CA LYS A 546 -10.05 -13.52 36.51
C LYS A 546 -9.60 -12.08 36.67
N GLY A 547 -10.50 -11.14 36.41
CA GLY A 547 -10.22 -9.72 36.58
C GLY A 547 -10.01 -9.37 38.05
N ARG A 548 -9.05 -8.48 38.30
CA ARG A 548 -8.68 -7.93 39.61
C ARG A 548 -9.49 -6.68 39.95
N THR A 549 -10.07 -6.05 38.94
CA THR A 549 -10.89 -4.82 39.04
C THR A 549 -12.24 -5.01 38.34
N ALA A 550 -13.17 -4.08 38.58
CA ALA A 550 -14.46 -4.08 37.87
C ALA A 550 -14.27 -3.91 36.35
N ALA A 551 -13.39 -3.01 35.92
CA ALA A 551 -13.10 -2.77 34.50
C ALA A 551 -12.56 -4.03 33.81
N GLU A 552 -11.60 -4.73 34.43
CA GLU A 552 -11.06 -5.98 33.90
C GLU A 552 -12.16 -7.06 33.76
N ASN A 553 -13.01 -7.23 34.79
CA ASN A 553 -14.09 -8.21 34.74
C ASN A 553 -15.17 -7.87 33.70
N SER A 554 -15.54 -6.60 33.55
CA SER A 554 -16.48 -6.15 32.52
C SER A 554 -15.94 -6.40 31.12
N ALA A 555 -14.66 -6.11 30.90
CA ALA A 555 -14.02 -6.33 29.60
C ALA A 555 -13.89 -7.82 29.26
N LEU A 556 -13.48 -8.66 30.21
CA LEU A 556 -13.47 -10.12 30.04
C LEU A 556 -14.87 -10.65 29.70
N SER A 557 -15.91 -10.15 30.39
CA SER A 557 -17.30 -10.51 30.12
C SER A 557 -17.74 -10.13 28.71
N LEU A 558 -17.43 -8.90 28.25
CA LEU A 558 -17.82 -8.42 26.93
C LEU A 558 -17.12 -9.15 25.78
N LEU A 559 -15.89 -9.63 25.99
CA LEU A 559 -15.15 -10.43 25.00
C LEU A 559 -15.41 -11.93 25.11
N SER A 560 -16.06 -12.39 26.17
CA SER A 560 -16.36 -13.81 26.39
C SER A 560 -17.26 -14.37 25.28
N GLY A 561 -16.80 -15.41 24.59
CA GLY A 561 -17.53 -16.04 23.48
C GLY A 561 -17.64 -15.18 22.22
N TRP A 562 -16.92 -14.06 22.12
CA TRP A 562 -16.91 -13.26 20.90
C TRP A 562 -16.03 -13.91 19.83
N GLU A 563 -16.65 -14.33 18.73
CA GLU A 563 -16.01 -15.03 17.61
C GLU A 563 -15.34 -14.08 16.59
N GLY A 564 -14.92 -12.88 17.02
CA GLY A 564 -14.14 -11.95 16.18
C GLY A 564 -14.95 -11.23 15.10
N TYR A 565 -16.27 -11.06 15.26
CA TYR A 565 -17.10 -10.28 14.35
C TYR A 565 -16.79 -8.77 14.47
N MET A 566 -16.16 -8.21 13.42
CA MET A 566 -15.71 -6.81 13.33
C MET A 566 -16.72 -5.88 12.64
N GLY A 567 -18.02 -6.19 12.71
CA GLY A 567 -19.06 -5.34 12.14
C GLY A 567 -19.19 -3.99 12.86
N ALA A 568 -19.67 -2.98 12.15
CA ALA A 568 -19.86 -1.63 12.68
C ALA A 568 -20.77 -1.58 13.92
N ASP A 569 -21.67 -2.55 14.07
CA ASP A 569 -22.59 -2.68 15.19
C ASP A 569 -22.01 -3.37 16.44
N SER A 570 -20.77 -3.86 16.37
CA SER A 570 -20.16 -4.70 17.40
C SER A 570 -19.52 -3.88 18.54
N ALA A 571 -20.02 -4.05 19.76
CA ALA A 571 -19.41 -3.49 20.98
C ALA A 571 -18.07 -4.17 21.30
N SER A 572 -18.00 -5.49 21.17
CA SER A 572 -16.79 -6.28 21.41
C SER A 572 -15.67 -5.92 20.43
N ALA A 573 -15.99 -5.65 19.16
CA ALA A 573 -15.01 -5.14 18.18
C ALA A 573 -14.47 -3.77 18.57
N ALA A 574 -15.33 -2.87 19.05
CA ALA A 574 -14.90 -1.55 19.49
C ALA A 574 -13.92 -1.62 20.68
N LEU A 575 -14.24 -2.45 21.69
CA LEU A 575 -13.32 -2.69 22.81
C LEU A 575 -12.03 -3.36 22.34
N PHE A 576 -12.12 -4.37 21.46
CA PHE A 576 -10.97 -5.12 20.96
C PHE A 576 -9.99 -4.22 20.19
N GLU A 577 -10.48 -3.34 19.33
CA GLU A 577 -9.66 -2.41 18.55
C GLU A 577 -9.01 -1.33 19.44
N VAL A 578 -9.75 -0.81 20.43
CA VAL A 578 -9.15 0.05 21.45
C VAL A 578 -8.10 -0.70 22.25
N TRP A 579 -8.32 -1.97 22.59
CA TRP A 579 -7.36 -2.75 23.37
C TRP A 579 -6.09 -3.13 22.60
N SER A 580 -6.25 -3.84 21.48
CA SER A 580 -5.15 -4.31 20.64
C SER A 580 -4.40 -3.14 19.98
N GLY A 581 -5.17 -2.17 19.48
CA GLY A 581 -4.68 -0.98 18.79
C GLY A 581 -4.28 0.17 19.71
N ARG A 582 -4.64 0.15 21.01
CA ARG A 582 -4.31 1.07 22.15
C ARG A 582 -3.26 0.71 23.20
N TYR A 583 -3.37 -0.48 23.77
CA TYR A 583 -2.86 -0.73 25.12
C TYR A 583 -2.05 -2.02 25.22
N LEU A 584 -2.34 -3.00 24.37
CA LEU A 584 -1.66 -4.30 24.41
C LEU A 584 -0.14 -4.18 24.21
N GLY A 585 0.29 -3.48 23.15
CA GLY A 585 1.71 -3.28 22.86
C GLY A 585 2.46 -2.48 23.92
N GLU A 586 1.83 -1.46 24.48
CA GLU A 586 2.42 -0.65 25.56
C GLU A 586 2.62 -1.49 26.83
N SER A 587 1.61 -2.28 27.21
CA SER A 587 1.70 -3.19 28.35
C SER A 587 2.77 -4.27 28.14
N ALA A 588 2.89 -4.83 26.93
CA ALA A 588 3.93 -5.79 26.61
C ALA A 588 5.34 -5.17 26.74
N VAL A 589 5.58 -3.96 26.22
CA VAL A 589 6.86 -3.26 26.39
C VAL A 589 7.16 -2.99 27.86
N LYS A 590 6.15 -2.57 28.64
CA LYS A 590 6.31 -2.33 30.09
C LYS A 590 6.79 -3.57 30.82
N HIS A 591 6.24 -4.74 30.54
CA HIS A 591 6.56 -5.98 31.26
C HIS A 591 7.80 -6.70 30.73
N LEU A 592 8.05 -6.64 29.42
CA LEU A 592 9.07 -7.48 28.77
C LEU A 592 10.37 -6.73 28.46
N VAL A 593 10.34 -5.40 28.36
CA VAL A 593 11.50 -4.60 27.94
C VAL A 593 12.10 -3.87 29.15
N PRO A 594 13.42 -3.99 29.41
CA PRO A 594 14.12 -3.24 30.43
C PRO A 594 13.95 -1.72 30.26
N VAL A 595 13.83 -0.99 31.37
CA VAL A 595 13.55 0.47 31.38
C VAL A 595 14.42 1.27 30.39
N PRO A 596 15.77 1.07 30.32
CA PRO A 596 16.60 1.85 29.40
C PRO A 596 16.28 1.63 27.91
N ALA A 597 15.72 0.48 27.55
CA ALA A 597 15.45 0.10 26.15
C ALA A 597 14.01 0.40 25.70
N ARG A 598 13.07 0.68 26.63
CA ARG A 598 11.64 0.87 26.31
C ARG A 598 11.39 1.95 25.25
N ALA A 599 12.15 3.04 25.30
CA ALA A 599 12.02 4.14 24.34
C ALA A 599 12.30 3.72 22.89
N ASN A 600 13.05 2.63 22.69
CA ASN A 600 13.43 2.17 21.36
C ASN A 600 12.36 1.28 20.71
N PHE A 601 11.49 0.65 21.50
CA PHE A 601 10.42 -0.23 21.00
C PHE A 601 9.12 0.51 20.67
N GLY A 602 8.94 1.71 21.21
CA GLY A 602 7.71 2.48 21.04
C GLY A 602 6.49 1.64 21.43
N ARG A 603 5.62 1.38 20.46
CA ARG A 603 4.38 0.65 20.67
C ARG A 603 4.22 -0.46 19.63
N PRO A 604 4.66 -1.69 19.94
CA PRO A 604 4.62 -2.79 18.99
C PRO A 604 3.17 -3.14 18.61
N PRO A 605 2.92 -3.52 17.35
CA PRO A 605 1.58 -3.90 16.90
C PRO A 605 1.16 -5.21 17.57
N ALA A 606 -0.16 -5.39 17.74
CA ALA A 606 -0.71 -6.62 18.31
C ALA A 606 -0.29 -7.87 17.54
N THR A 607 -0.08 -7.76 16.21
CA THR A 607 0.41 -8.85 15.36
C THR A 607 1.82 -9.34 15.72
N SER A 608 2.65 -8.52 16.36
CA SER A 608 3.94 -8.94 16.93
C SER A 608 3.81 -9.43 18.36
N VAL A 609 2.94 -8.79 19.16
CA VAL A 609 2.78 -9.10 20.59
C VAL A 609 2.09 -10.45 20.81
N ILE A 610 1.04 -10.75 20.04
CA ILE A 610 0.23 -11.97 20.26
C ILE A 610 1.05 -13.24 20.09
N PRO A 611 1.86 -13.43 19.03
CA PRO A 611 2.75 -14.59 18.93
C PRO A 611 3.69 -14.74 20.13
N VAL A 612 4.26 -13.63 20.63
CA VAL A 612 5.11 -13.65 21.84
C VAL A 612 4.35 -14.15 23.06
N LEU A 613 3.09 -13.72 23.23
CA LEU A 613 2.24 -14.18 24.33
C LEU A 613 1.86 -15.66 24.16
N GLU A 614 1.59 -16.12 22.95
CA GLU A 614 1.25 -17.52 22.64
C GLU A 614 2.42 -18.46 22.92
N GLU A 615 3.59 -18.15 22.37
CA GLU A 615 4.80 -18.98 22.46
C GLU A 615 5.41 -18.96 23.87
N GLY A 616 5.32 -17.82 24.56
CA GLY A 616 5.74 -17.68 25.96
C GLY A 616 7.25 -17.58 26.20
N ALA A 617 8.09 -17.73 25.17
CA ALA A 617 9.55 -17.76 25.31
C ALA A 617 10.15 -16.49 25.93
N LEU A 618 9.56 -15.31 25.66
CA LEU A 618 10.02 -14.03 26.22
C LEU A 618 9.41 -13.68 27.58
N LEU A 619 8.50 -14.50 28.11
CA LEU A 619 7.76 -14.20 29.34
C LEU A 619 8.52 -14.62 30.62
N GLY A 620 9.69 -15.25 30.47
CA GLY A 620 10.58 -15.58 31.60
C GLY A 620 10.12 -16.81 32.40
N VAL A 621 10.36 -16.76 33.72
CA VAL A 621 10.25 -17.93 34.62
C VAL A 621 8.79 -18.31 34.95
N ASP A 622 7.88 -17.34 34.93
CA ASP A 622 6.44 -17.58 35.13
C ASP A 622 5.63 -16.98 33.96
N PRO A 623 5.63 -17.65 32.80
CA PRO A 623 4.95 -17.16 31.61
C PRO A 623 3.44 -16.92 31.82
N ALA A 624 2.78 -17.76 32.62
CA ALA A 624 1.35 -17.64 32.86
C ALA A 624 1.00 -16.36 33.64
N LYS A 625 1.76 -16.06 34.70
CA LYS A 625 1.58 -14.83 35.47
C LYS A 625 1.86 -13.59 34.64
N VAL A 626 3.00 -13.52 33.95
CA VAL A 626 3.38 -12.36 33.14
C VAL A 626 2.39 -12.13 32.00
N ARG A 627 1.95 -13.19 31.30
CA ARG A 627 0.90 -13.11 30.28
C ARG A 627 -0.39 -12.52 30.86
N SER A 628 -0.82 -13.02 32.01
CA SER A 628 -2.04 -12.54 32.68
C SER A 628 -1.93 -11.07 33.08
N GLU A 629 -0.79 -10.64 33.60
CA GLU A 629 -0.53 -9.24 33.96
C GLU A 629 -0.62 -8.32 32.74
N ILE A 630 0.04 -8.69 31.63
CA ILE A 630 0.02 -7.92 30.37
C ILE A 630 -1.41 -7.78 29.85
N LEU A 631 -2.14 -8.90 29.74
CA LEU A 631 -3.49 -8.94 29.20
C LEU A 631 -4.48 -8.17 30.07
N LEU A 632 -4.52 -8.43 31.38
CA LEU A 632 -5.47 -7.80 32.29
C LEU A 632 -5.21 -6.29 32.45
N GLU A 633 -3.95 -5.86 32.60
CA GLU A 633 -3.63 -4.43 32.71
C GLU A 633 -4.05 -3.66 31.46
N SER A 634 -3.67 -4.17 30.28
CA SER A 634 -4.01 -3.51 29.01
C SER A 634 -5.52 -3.52 28.75
N LEU A 635 -6.23 -4.58 29.13
CA LEU A 635 -7.66 -4.70 28.94
C LEU A 635 -8.45 -3.77 29.87
N GLY A 636 -8.03 -3.61 31.13
CA GLY A 636 -8.60 -2.63 32.05
C GLY A 636 -8.41 -1.18 31.58
N ALA A 637 -7.24 -0.84 31.06
CA ALA A 637 -6.97 0.47 30.47
C ALA A 637 -7.81 0.73 29.21
N ALA A 638 -7.96 -0.28 28.36
CA ALA A 638 -8.81 -0.20 27.17
C ALA A 638 -10.27 0.04 27.53
N TRP A 639 -10.81 -0.68 28.53
CA TRP A 639 -12.18 -0.48 29.01
C TRP A 639 -12.44 0.97 29.42
N ALA A 640 -11.55 1.56 30.22
CA ALA A 640 -11.69 2.94 30.68
C ALA A 640 -11.67 3.96 29.53
N GLU A 641 -10.84 3.73 28.51
CA GLU A 641 -10.82 4.58 27.31
C GLU A 641 -12.07 4.40 26.46
N THR A 642 -12.55 3.17 26.30
CA THR A 642 -13.80 2.88 25.57
C THR A 642 -15.00 3.52 26.26
N GLU A 643 -15.08 3.49 27.59
CA GLU A 643 -16.07 4.24 28.39
C GLU A 643 -15.97 5.75 28.17
N ARG A 644 -14.75 6.30 28.13
CA ARG A 644 -14.53 7.73 27.88
C ARG A 644 -14.99 8.15 26.48
N LEU A 645 -14.79 7.28 25.48
CA LEU A 645 -15.12 7.55 24.08
C LEU A 645 -16.62 7.39 23.78
N MET A 646 -17.30 6.44 24.41
CA MET A 646 -18.67 6.04 24.02
C MET A 646 -19.68 6.02 25.19
N GLY A 647 -19.27 6.44 26.38
CA GLY A 647 -20.09 6.47 27.58
C GLY A 647 -20.04 5.17 28.40
N PRO A 648 -20.63 5.17 29.61
CA PRO A 648 -20.48 4.07 30.58
C PRO A 648 -21.32 2.82 30.25
N ASP A 649 -22.33 2.93 29.37
CA ASP A 649 -23.17 1.80 28.98
C ASP A 649 -22.59 1.06 27.77
N SER A 650 -21.87 -0.04 28.04
CA SER A 650 -21.26 -0.86 26.99
C SER A 650 -22.24 -1.47 25.98
N SER A 651 -23.54 -1.56 26.31
CA SER A 651 -24.57 -2.02 25.37
C SER A 651 -24.81 -1.04 24.22
N GLN A 652 -24.38 0.22 24.37
CA GLN A 652 -24.47 1.27 23.35
C GLN A 652 -23.19 1.41 22.52
N TRP A 653 -22.12 0.72 22.86
CA TRP A 653 -20.86 0.81 22.11
C TRP A 653 -21.00 0.20 20.73
N ARG A 654 -20.46 0.88 19.72
CA ARG A 654 -20.52 0.45 18.32
C ARG A 654 -19.18 0.72 17.68
N TRP A 655 -18.62 -0.28 16.99
CA TRP A 655 -17.35 -0.10 16.30
C TRP A 655 -17.41 1.01 15.25
N GLY A 656 -18.52 1.16 14.53
CA GLY A 656 -18.74 2.23 13.54
C GLY A 656 -18.79 3.65 14.13
N THR A 657 -18.90 3.79 15.46
CA THR A 657 -18.70 5.11 16.12
C THR A 657 -17.23 5.52 16.07
N LEU A 658 -16.31 4.56 16.17
CA LEU A 658 -14.87 4.79 16.17
C LEU A 658 -14.24 4.61 14.77
N HIS A 659 -14.80 3.70 13.97
CA HIS A 659 -14.32 3.33 12.66
C HIS A 659 -15.13 4.01 11.57
N GLN A 660 -14.65 5.18 11.16
CA GLN A 660 -15.27 6.01 10.13
C GLN A 660 -14.24 6.33 9.06
N ALA A 661 -14.69 6.42 7.81
CA ALA A 661 -13.86 6.87 6.70
C ALA A 661 -14.13 8.35 6.43
N ASP A 662 -13.18 9.19 6.80
CA ASP A 662 -13.23 10.63 6.53
C ASP A 662 -12.45 10.95 5.26
N PHE A 663 -13.17 11.24 4.18
CA PHE A 663 -12.55 11.61 2.92
C PHE A 663 -12.36 13.13 2.83
N LYS A 664 -11.09 13.55 2.84
CA LYS A 664 -10.69 14.95 2.73
C LYS A 664 -9.97 15.20 1.40
N PRO A 665 -10.33 16.26 0.66
CA PRO A 665 -9.57 16.67 -0.52
C PRO A 665 -8.12 17.03 -0.15
N ALA A 666 -7.16 16.72 -1.03
CA ALA A 666 -5.75 17.08 -0.84
C ALA A 666 -5.53 18.59 -0.72
N LEU A 667 -6.36 19.40 -1.40
CA LEU A 667 -6.38 20.85 -1.32
C LEU A 667 -7.74 21.30 -0.75
N PRO A 668 -7.80 21.85 0.48
CA PRO A 668 -9.04 22.41 1.01
C PRO A 668 -9.38 23.71 0.28
N ILE A 669 -10.50 23.72 -0.45
CA ILE A 669 -11.00 24.91 -1.14
C ILE A 669 -12.25 25.42 -0.41
N PRO A 670 -12.29 26.70 0.01
CA PRO A 670 -13.46 27.27 0.67
C PRO A 670 -14.75 27.06 -0.13
N GLY A 671 -15.81 26.57 0.52
CA GLY A 671 -17.08 26.23 -0.13
C GLY A 671 -17.12 24.87 -0.85
N ARG A 672 -16.03 24.10 -0.81
CA ARG A 672 -15.95 22.69 -1.23
C ARG A 672 -15.22 21.84 -0.18
N GLU A 673 -15.27 22.23 1.08
CA GLU A 673 -14.68 21.46 2.18
C GLU A 673 -15.42 20.16 2.48
N ALA A 674 -16.34 19.73 1.60
CA ALA A 674 -17.26 18.61 1.84
C ALA A 674 -16.48 17.34 2.21
N GLU A 675 -16.32 17.15 3.52
CA GLU A 675 -15.91 15.91 4.13
C GLU A 675 -17.01 14.91 3.82
N ARG A 676 -16.70 13.89 3.04
CA ARG A 676 -17.56 12.73 3.01
C ARG A 676 -17.12 11.85 4.16
N ARG A 677 -17.94 11.79 5.20
CA ARG A 677 -17.84 10.80 6.26
C ARG A 677 -18.71 9.60 5.89
N VAL A 678 -18.11 8.41 5.80
CA VAL A 678 -18.81 7.15 5.56
C VAL A 678 -18.67 6.23 6.76
#